data_AF-A0A3M0FWT3-F1
#
_entry.id   AF-A0A3M0FWT3-F1
#
_cell.length_a   1.000
_cell.length_b   1.000
_cell.length_c   1.000
_cell.angle_alpha   90.00
_cell.angle_beta   90.00
_cell.angle_gamma   90.00
#
_symmetry.space_group_name_H-M   'P 1'
#
loop_
_entity.id
_entity.type
_entity.pdbx_description
1 polymer ?
#
loop_
_entity_poly.entity_id
_entity_poly.type
_entity_poly.pdbx_seq_one_letter_code
_entity_poly.pdbx_strand_id
1 'polypeptide(L)'
;MRPFYVLIAFLLFVTSVEAQTVQFNDPVFEAYCLNNFDSNQDGVIQVSEVSQMTTLVVMNENISDLQGIEHFSALTRLNAGGNKLTSLDLSLNSNLKIVRVNTPVANFGLTSIILPLNSVLEILSLNDNNLVNLNLSQQSQLQKLFVNNNQLISLDVQNNLLLNQLEVGNNSISNIDVSKNVLLGTLLLENNLLSTIDVSNNVDLTRLQLQGNNLSSVDLTNNDELRVLNLSSNSISSIALQDKLELQFLQLRNTNITNLNLLNNKKIINVSVSGSSNLEVMELAPDNMDGASITAQHCKLENINWQFNNTPNPYTIGISGGQTKDLKLSGNIMWLVASGSQIETVDLNNLTGVQYVNLSNNSLKELDFSNVTLMPGGAVFNIINNDLENITANNLNAISFDARGNPNACISVDSPVDAQNQTNGYSGWKKDSSATYTWKCRTYIPDDAFEQWVINNTPENGPIDDWVETSNLTSITNYSAFFSQVQDYTGIEDFINLETFSLSYSPVQSLDLSGNENLKNLTLTNASQITSFLPPAYANSSLENVQISFTNLTNIDFDGYNHLQELKLNDNAQLTTVAVENNTSLEYLLLEDSPNLSLQMGNNPMVERFTGQNIGLSDLDATLLPKLKELRLRGNNIDRLNLSNNAHLNLVQVEDNTLEVVSVKNGNNSQLTYLALTGCPNLVCINVDDPQQASSGQSLPYSNWQKDATATYSNQCLTYVPDDAFEQWIISNTPENGVVDDWVYTSNIENIVTLNLNNTAIQDFTGLEDFSSLENFKVKNAVNLSSLDLKDLYDLKKVTVLSCLNLTTLKLPKAVSSSLEEIFLADLPITELKLKGYNQLENIKLKKLTALTSLKIKNNPVLNYITAKNATFSNPILDNNPEVRSLSLIKMGLTSLDTSALLELEELNIHNNSLIDLDVSSNVKLASLTCTKNELKVLNAKNGNNANFTAMDASNNADLFCVQVDNPNNASLYQNWQLDSQTSIDDNCSPYIEMQGDQDICDKTCINLNDYIVYQESFCPTASITFYDISNPQNPTLVINPEFQITQSSTFQVVLDDSCNNGQLASDEITLTVINTPQCINNPPVPCSGNATASFSQDLEEHTFLYPNPNNGKFTLESTLDFGVDYRIQNQFGTIISEGKLKKIDNAFIDLSSKRAGVYFLTIIAPNQEQIVKKIIKR
;
A
#
# COMPACT_ATOMS: atom_id res chain seq x y z
N MET A 1 88.27 2.23 -52.80
CA MET A 1 87.87 3.57 -53.30
C MET A 1 86.37 3.69 -53.09
N ARG A 2 85.93 4.83 -52.51
CA ARG A 2 84.66 5.55 -52.74
C ARG A 2 83.89 5.12 -54.04
N PRO A 3 82.62 5.52 -54.24
CA PRO A 3 81.41 5.50 -53.39
C PRO A 3 80.12 5.36 -54.27
N PHE A 4 78.95 5.78 -53.77
CA PHE A 4 77.78 6.28 -54.55
C PHE A 4 76.87 5.28 -55.32
N TYR A 5 75.56 5.40 -55.03
CA TYR A 5 74.40 4.84 -55.76
C TYR A 5 74.06 3.35 -55.61
N VAL A 6 73.65 2.89 -54.42
CA VAL A 6 72.40 2.10 -54.28
C VAL A 6 71.73 2.43 -52.94
N LEU A 7 71.64 3.73 -52.62
CA LEU A 7 70.88 4.26 -51.48
C LEU A 7 69.55 4.86 -51.99
N ILE A 8 68.88 4.25 -52.97
CA ILE A 8 67.55 4.66 -53.49
C ILE A 8 66.77 3.44 -54.02
N ALA A 9 66.68 2.36 -53.24
CA ALA A 9 65.79 1.23 -53.58
C ALA A 9 65.19 0.49 -52.37
N PHE A 10 65.49 0.93 -51.15
CA PHE A 10 64.94 0.37 -49.91
C PHE A 10 64.16 1.42 -49.09
N LEU A 11 63.56 2.39 -49.79
CA LEU A 11 62.83 3.53 -49.22
C LEU A 11 61.40 3.64 -49.78
N LEU A 12 60.82 2.53 -50.25
CA LEU A 12 59.44 2.46 -50.74
C LEU A 12 58.80 1.12 -50.38
N PHE A 13 58.69 0.84 -49.08
CA PHE A 13 57.63 0.02 -48.49
C PHE A 13 57.55 0.39 -47.00
N VAL A 14 57.39 1.69 -46.72
CA VAL A 14 56.70 2.11 -45.50
C VAL A 14 55.24 1.94 -45.87
N THR A 15 54.61 0.87 -45.41
CA THR A 15 53.15 0.81 -45.36
C THR A 15 52.73 2.02 -44.53
N SER A 16 52.11 3.00 -45.18
CA SER A 16 51.28 3.97 -44.50
C SER A 16 50.29 3.16 -43.67
N VAL A 17 50.43 3.22 -42.35
CA VAL A 17 49.30 2.89 -41.48
C VAL A 17 48.37 4.09 -41.67
N GLU A 18 47.53 4.02 -42.70
CA GLU A 18 46.41 4.95 -42.82
C GLU A 18 45.57 4.77 -41.56
N ALA A 19 45.26 5.88 -40.87
CA ALA A 19 44.35 5.84 -39.74
C ALA A 19 43.05 5.18 -40.19
N GLN A 20 42.55 4.21 -39.43
CA GLN A 20 41.35 3.48 -39.82
C GLN A 20 40.17 4.44 -39.78
N THR A 21 39.67 4.81 -40.95
CA THR A 21 38.52 5.71 -41.11
C THR A 21 37.22 4.94 -40.94
N VAL A 22 36.25 5.51 -40.24
CA VAL A 22 34.88 4.99 -40.14
C VAL A 22 34.21 5.15 -41.50
N GLN A 23 33.43 4.14 -41.91
CA GLN A 23 32.61 4.21 -43.12
C GLN A 23 31.15 4.37 -42.72
N PHE A 24 30.50 5.39 -43.28
CA PHE A 24 29.08 5.65 -43.05
C PHE A 24 28.30 5.44 -44.34
N ASN A 25 27.13 4.79 -44.24
CA ASN A 25 26.21 4.66 -45.37
C ASN A 25 25.20 5.79 -45.45
N ASP A 26 24.93 6.44 -44.32
CA ASP A 26 23.96 7.51 -44.23
C ASP A 26 24.69 8.87 -44.19
N PRO A 27 24.49 9.74 -45.19
CA PRO A 27 25.19 11.03 -45.24
C PRO A 27 24.76 11.99 -44.13
N VAL A 28 23.59 11.79 -43.52
CA VAL A 28 23.14 12.59 -42.38
C VAL A 28 23.84 12.12 -41.11
N PHE A 29 24.01 10.80 -40.93
CA PHE A 29 24.78 10.27 -39.81
C PHE A 29 26.27 10.62 -39.92
N GLU A 30 26.84 10.55 -41.12
CA GLU A 30 28.21 11.01 -41.40
C GLU A 30 28.36 12.49 -41.06
N ALA A 31 27.46 13.36 -41.56
CA ALA A 31 27.49 14.78 -41.27
C ALA A 31 27.33 15.08 -39.77
N TYR A 32 26.48 14.32 -39.06
CA TYR A 32 26.35 14.43 -37.61
C TYR A 32 27.68 14.10 -36.93
N CYS A 33 28.33 13.00 -37.31
CA CYS A 33 29.61 12.60 -36.72
C CYS A 33 30.71 13.62 -37.03
N LEU A 34 30.79 14.12 -38.27
CA LEU A 34 31.72 15.19 -38.65
C LEU A 34 31.53 16.46 -37.83
N ASN A 35 30.28 16.85 -37.55
CA ASN A 35 30.03 18.07 -36.79
C ASN A 35 30.31 17.96 -35.29
N ASN A 36 30.32 16.73 -34.74
CA ASN A 36 30.39 16.52 -33.29
C ASN A 36 31.65 15.80 -32.83
N PHE A 37 32.30 15.00 -33.69
CA PHE A 37 33.36 14.06 -33.31
C PHE A 37 34.65 14.20 -34.14
N ASP A 38 34.64 14.90 -35.28
CA ASP A 38 35.84 15.21 -36.08
C ASP A 38 36.74 16.22 -35.33
N SER A 39 37.59 15.67 -34.47
CA SER A 39 38.40 16.44 -33.53
C SER A 39 39.58 17.11 -34.21
N ASN A 40 40.06 16.53 -35.32
CA ASN A 40 41.18 17.04 -36.08
C ASN A 40 40.74 17.92 -37.29
N GLN A 41 39.44 17.99 -37.58
CA GLN A 41 38.80 18.78 -38.63
C GLN A 41 39.33 18.47 -40.04
N ASP A 42 39.79 17.25 -40.27
CA ASP A 42 40.29 16.82 -41.58
C ASP A 42 39.17 16.36 -42.53
N GLY A 43 37.92 16.37 -42.05
CA GLY A 43 36.73 16.04 -42.82
C GLY A 43 36.50 14.54 -42.96
N VAL A 44 37.19 13.70 -42.19
CA VAL A 44 36.94 12.26 -42.10
C VAL A 44 36.95 11.79 -40.65
N ILE A 45 36.03 10.91 -40.26
CA ILE A 45 36.03 10.35 -38.90
C ILE A 45 36.98 9.17 -38.80
N GLN A 46 37.96 9.24 -37.90
CA GLN A 46 38.81 8.10 -37.54
C GLN A 46 38.20 7.30 -36.39
N VAL A 47 38.45 5.98 -36.36
CA VAL A 47 37.99 5.10 -35.27
C VAL A 47 38.43 5.61 -33.90
N SER A 48 39.63 6.19 -33.80
CA SER A 48 40.14 6.76 -32.54
C SER A 48 39.25 7.88 -31.98
N GLU A 49 38.58 8.64 -32.83
CA GLU A 49 37.74 9.78 -32.42
C GLU A 49 36.42 9.34 -31.77
N VAL A 50 35.89 8.19 -32.19
CA VAL A 50 34.60 7.67 -31.69
C VAL A 50 34.74 6.51 -30.70
N SER A 51 35.91 5.84 -30.66
CA SER A 51 36.12 4.61 -29.86
C SER A 51 35.94 4.78 -28.35
N GLN A 52 36.17 5.99 -27.83
CA GLN A 52 36.03 6.34 -26.40
C GLN A 52 34.66 6.93 -26.05
N MET A 53 33.78 7.11 -27.03
CA MET A 53 32.46 7.71 -26.81
C MET A 53 31.57 6.75 -26.04
N THR A 54 31.06 7.21 -24.90
CA THR A 54 30.21 6.41 -24.01
C THR A 54 28.72 6.64 -24.21
N THR A 55 28.35 7.73 -24.89
CA THR A 55 26.97 8.11 -25.18
C THR A 55 26.83 8.64 -26.60
N LEU A 56 25.78 8.21 -27.31
CA LEU A 56 25.42 8.68 -28.63
C LEU A 56 23.91 8.97 -28.67
N VAL A 57 23.54 10.22 -28.94
CA VAL A 57 22.15 10.67 -29.02
C VAL A 57 21.90 11.35 -30.37
N VAL A 58 21.21 10.64 -31.25
CA VAL A 58 20.93 11.05 -32.62
C VAL A 58 19.43 11.01 -32.91
N MET A 59 18.62 11.72 -32.11
CA MET A 59 17.16 11.65 -32.22
C MET A 59 16.59 12.57 -33.31
N ASN A 60 15.59 12.09 -34.06
CA ASN A 60 14.85 12.88 -35.06
C ASN A 60 15.71 13.52 -36.17
N GLU A 61 16.89 12.95 -36.44
CA GLU A 61 17.83 13.47 -37.43
C GLU A 61 17.52 13.01 -38.87
N ASN A 62 16.46 12.20 -39.06
CA ASN A 62 16.15 11.53 -40.33
C ASN A 62 17.20 10.52 -40.81
N ILE A 63 18.02 9.98 -39.90
CA ILE A 63 19.03 8.97 -40.22
C ILE A 63 18.35 7.67 -40.64
N SER A 64 18.79 7.07 -41.74
CA SER A 64 18.25 5.84 -42.32
C SER A 64 19.14 4.61 -42.11
N ASP A 65 20.43 4.82 -41.83
CA ASP A 65 21.42 3.76 -41.53
C ASP A 65 22.41 4.26 -40.47
N LEU A 66 22.71 3.42 -39.48
CA LEU A 66 23.71 3.68 -38.43
C LEU A 66 25.02 2.93 -38.64
N GLN A 67 25.25 2.34 -39.82
CA GLN A 67 26.56 1.77 -40.15
C GLN A 67 27.68 2.78 -39.84
N GLY A 68 28.71 2.30 -39.13
CA GLY A 68 29.75 3.09 -38.48
C GLY A 68 29.66 3.03 -36.95
N ILE A 69 28.48 2.73 -36.40
CA ILE A 69 28.25 2.62 -34.94
C ILE A 69 29.07 1.51 -34.28
N GLU A 70 29.46 0.48 -35.03
CA GLU A 70 30.33 -0.60 -34.57
C GLU A 70 31.70 -0.12 -34.05
N HIS A 71 32.13 1.07 -34.45
CA HIS A 71 33.39 1.69 -34.01
C HIS A 71 33.26 2.47 -32.70
N PHE A 72 32.04 2.67 -32.19
CA PHE A 72 31.77 3.29 -30.89
C PHE A 72 31.89 2.22 -29.79
N SER A 73 33.10 1.71 -29.58
CA SER A 73 33.36 0.53 -28.73
C SER A 73 33.13 0.75 -27.24
N ALA A 74 33.26 1.99 -26.75
CA ALA A 74 33.00 2.34 -25.35
C ALA A 74 31.52 2.69 -25.08
N LEU A 75 30.63 2.56 -26.07
CA LEU A 75 29.27 3.04 -25.97
C LEU A 75 28.47 2.29 -24.90
N THR A 76 28.00 3.03 -23.90
CA THR A 76 27.14 2.54 -22.81
C THR A 76 25.68 2.95 -23.00
N ARG A 77 25.44 4.05 -23.73
CA ARG A 77 24.10 4.61 -23.96
C ARG A 77 23.92 4.98 -25.42
N LEU A 78 22.90 4.39 -26.06
CA LEU A 78 22.46 4.76 -27.39
C LEU A 78 21.02 5.26 -27.35
N ASN A 79 20.78 6.44 -27.92
CA ASN A 79 19.44 6.92 -28.23
C ASN A 79 19.35 7.38 -29.69
N ALA A 80 18.67 6.58 -30.52
CA ALA A 80 18.49 6.82 -31.94
C ALA A 80 17.01 6.88 -32.35
N GLY A 81 16.12 7.26 -31.42
CA GLY A 81 14.69 7.35 -31.67
C GLY A 81 14.28 8.42 -32.70
N GLY A 82 13.13 8.23 -33.36
CA GLY A 82 12.59 9.21 -34.32
C GLY A 82 13.29 9.23 -35.69
N ASN A 83 14.10 8.22 -35.99
CA ASN A 83 14.82 8.08 -37.26
C ASN A 83 14.09 7.20 -38.27
N LYS A 84 14.72 6.89 -39.40
CA LYS A 84 14.18 6.06 -40.48
C LYS A 84 14.87 4.69 -40.56
N LEU A 85 15.40 4.20 -39.44
CA LEU A 85 16.10 2.92 -39.36
C LEU A 85 15.14 1.76 -39.66
N THR A 86 15.60 0.82 -40.47
CA THR A 86 14.85 -0.41 -40.80
C THR A 86 15.50 -1.67 -40.24
N SER A 87 16.80 -1.61 -39.94
CA SER A 87 17.59 -2.61 -39.23
C SER A 87 18.65 -1.91 -38.38
N LEU A 88 19.12 -2.58 -37.34
CA LEU A 88 20.22 -2.08 -36.52
C LEU A 88 21.06 -3.25 -36.00
N ASP A 89 22.36 -3.21 -36.22
CA ASP A 89 23.31 -4.19 -35.69
C ASP A 89 24.16 -3.53 -34.59
N LEU A 90 24.02 -4.03 -33.36
CA LEU A 90 24.77 -3.59 -32.18
C LEU A 90 25.68 -4.69 -31.64
N SER A 91 25.93 -5.75 -32.41
CA SER A 91 26.66 -6.94 -31.95
C SER A 91 28.07 -6.63 -31.40
N LEU A 92 28.70 -5.55 -31.88
CA LEU A 92 30.05 -5.12 -31.47
C LEU A 92 30.06 -4.06 -30.35
N ASN A 93 28.89 -3.57 -29.91
CA ASN A 93 28.77 -2.56 -28.86
C ASN A 93 28.49 -3.22 -27.49
N SER A 94 29.42 -4.06 -27.01
CA SER A 94 29.24 -4.93 -25.84
C SER A 94 29.04 -4.20 -24.50
N ASN A 95 29.41 -2.93 -24.41
CA ASN A 95 29.30 -2.11 -23.20
C ASN A 95 27.93 -1.42 -23.04
N LEU A 96 27.01 -1.60 -24.00
CA LEU A 96 25.70 -0.96 -23.96
C LEU A 96 24.88 -1.43 -22.76
N LYS A 97 24.52 -0.46 -21.90
CA LYS A 97 23.61 -0.59 -20.76
C LYS A 97 22.20 -0.10 -21.08
N ILE A 98 22.09 0.89 -21.96
CA ILE A 98 20.82 1.50 -22.35
C ILE A 98 20.76 1.66 -23.86
N VAL A 99 19.71 1.10 -24.46
CA VAL A 99 19.42 1.27 -25.89
C VAL A 99 18.00 1.78 -26.05
N ARG A 100 17.83 2.91 -26.75
CA ARG A 100 16.53 3.48 -27.11
C ARG A 100 16.45 3.76 -28.60
N VAL A 101 15.55 3.06 -29.28
CA VAL A 101 15.31 3.24 -30.72
C VAL A 101 13.81 3.20 -30.99
N ASN A 102 13.09 4.13 -30.37
CA ASN A 102 11.64 4.24 -30.55
C ASN A 102 11.32 5.01 -31.84
N THR A 103 10.46 4.50 -32.72
CA THR A 103 10.27 5.06 -34.07
C THR A 103 8.83 5.50 -34.35
N PRO A 104 8.38 6.65 -33.82
CA PRO A 104 7.00 7.13 -34.03
C PRO A 104 6.70 7.60 -35.47
N VAL A 105 7.66 7.46 -36.41
CA VAL A 105 7.53 7.95 -37.79
C VAL A 105 6.75 6.95 -38.64
N ALA A 106 5.53 7.32 -39.05
CA ALA A 106 4.68 6.48 -39.88
C ALA A 106 5.40 5.98 -41.15
N ASN A 107 5.35 4.66 -41.37
CA ASN A 107 5.98 3.92 -42.47
C ASN A 107 7.50 3.65 -42.35
N PHE A 108 8.14 3.96 -41.22
CA PHE A 108 9.53 3.60 -40.92
C PHE A 108 9.61 2.92 -39.54
N GLY A 109 10.62 2.08 -39.32
CA GLY A 109 10.79 1.35 -38.05
C GLY A 109 11.55 0.04 -38.23
N LEU A 110 12.23 -0.39 -37.18
CA LEU A 110 13.06 -1.58 -37.18
C LEU A 110 12.23 -2.84 -37.46
N THR A 111 12.67 -3.61 -38.44
CA THR A 111 12.16 -4.97 -38.72
C THR A 111 13.05 -6.05 -38.09
N SER A 112 14.31 -5.70 -37.81
CA SER A 112 15.28 -6.55 -37.12
C SER A 112 16.27 -5.71 -36.32
N ILE A 113 16.75 -6.30 -35.21
CA ILE A 113 17.83 -5.76 -34.41
C ILE A 113 18.73 -6.91 -33.95
N ILE A 114 20.05 -6.69 -33.97
CA ILE A 114 21.03 -7.62 -33.42
C ILE A 114 21.62 -6.98 -32.16
N LEU A 115 21.44 -7.64 -31.02
CA LEU A 115 21.94 -7.19 -29.72
C LEU A 115 23.30 -7.82 -29.39
N PRO A 116 24.10 -7.23 -28.48
CA PRO A 116 25.39 -7.79 -28.07
C PRO A 116 25.25 -9.14 -27.36
N LEU A 117 26.18 -10.07 -27.60
CA LEU A 117 26.16 -11.46 -27.08
C LEU A 117 26.51 -11.59 -25.58
N ASN A 118 27.31 -10.69 -25.00
CA ASN A 118 27.73 -10.75 -23.59
C ASN A 118 27.35 -9.43 -22.91
N SER A 119 26.05 -9.23 -22.73
CA SER A 119 25.50 -7.89 -22.58
C SER A 119 25.28 -7.49 -21.12
N VAL A 120 25.79 -6.30 -20.77
CA VAL A 120 25.45 -5.56 -19.54
C VAL A 120 24.19 -4.70 -19.71
N LEU A 121 23.36 -4.99 -20.72
CA LEU A 121 22.17 -4.22 -21.06
C LEU A 121 21.13 -4.33 -19.93
N GLU A 122 20.84 -3.19 -19.31
CA GLU A 122 19.90 -3.03 -18.21
C GLU A 122 18.54 -2.55 -18.73
N ILE A 123 18.53 -1.70 -19.75
CA ILE A 123 17.31 -1.09 -20.33
C ILE A 123 17.31 -1.20 -21.86
N LEU A 124 16.25 -1.80 -22.40
CA LEU A 124 16.01 -1.86 -23.84
C LEU A 124 14.63 -1.27 -24.19
N SER A 125 14.63 -0.23 -25.03
CA SER A 125 13.41 0.42 -25.53
C SER A 125 13.39 0.42 -27.05
N LEU A 126 12.40 -0.27 -27.61
CA LEU A 126 12.16 -0.46 -29.05
C LEU A 126 10.68 -0.25 -29.39
N ASN A 127 10.00 0.66 -28.67
CA ASN A 127 8.59 0.97 -28.91
C ASN A 127 8.37 1.52 -30.33
N ASP A 128 7.19 1.32 -30.88
CA ASP A 128 6.79 1.88 -32.19
C ASP A 128 7.76 1.45 -33.30
N ASN A 129 7.89 0.14 -33.51
CA ASN A 129 8.71 -0.45 -34.57
C ASN A 129 7.91 -1.55 -35.30
N ASN A 130 8.56 -2.27 -36.22
CA ASN A 130 7.95 -3.32 -37.03
C ASN A 130 8.57 -4.70 -36.72
N LEU A 131 8.99 -4.93 -35.47
CA LEU A 131 9.66 -6.17 -35.08
C LEU A 131 8.65 -7.31 -35.03
N VAL A 132 8.98 -8.40 -35.73
CA VAL A 132 8.21 -9.65 -35.67
C VAL A 132 8.81 -10.63 -34.64
N ASN A 133 10.12 -10.55 -34.42
CA ASN A 133 10.86 -11.38 -33.46
C ASN A 133 11.89 -10.53 -32.72
N LEU A 134 12.16 -10.89 -31.47
CA LEU A 134 13.21 -10.29 -30.65
C LEU A 134 13.88 -11.40 -29.82
N ASN A 135 15.20 -11.53 -29.94
CA ASN A 135 15.98 -12.51 -29.18
C ASN A 135 16.64 -11.84 -27.97
N LEU A 136 16.27 -12.29 -26.77
CA LEU A 136 16.75 -11.78 -25.48
C LEU A 136 17.56 -12.79 -24.67
N SER A 137 17.91 -13.94 -25.26
CA SER A 137 18.51 -15.08 -24.56
C SER A 137 19.86 -14.79 -23.90
N GLN A 138 20.54 -13.72 -24.28
CA GLN A 138 21.86 -13.34 -23.76
C GLN A 138 21.83 -12.09 -22.88
N GLN A 139 20.65 -11.50 -22.63
CA GLN A 139 20.48 -10.25 -21.89
C GLN A 139 20.12 -10.52 -20.42
N SER A 140 20.94 -11.30 -19.71
CA SER A 140 20.67 -11.72 -18.32
C SER A 140 20.59 -10.58 -17.30
N GLN A 141 21.19 -9.42 -17.61
CA GLN A 141 21.19 -8.22 -16.78
C GLN A 141 19.99 -7.28 -17.04
N LEU A 142 19.09 -7.65 -17.94
CA LEU A 142 17.98 -6.79 -18.35
C LEU A 142 16.97 -6.62 -17.21
N GLN A 143 16.71 -5.35 -16.86
CA GLN A 143 15.80 -4.95 -15.80
C GLN A 143 14.48 -4.38 -16.36
N LYS A 144 14.57 -3.66 -17.48
CA LYS A 144 13.42 -3.00 -18.12
C LYS A 144 13.39 -3.25 -19.62
N LEU A 145 12.24 -3.70 -20.11
CA LEU A 145 11.99 -3.95 -21.52
C LEU A 145 10.73 -3.24 -22.00
N PHE A 146 10.88 -2.41 -23.03
CA PHE A 146 9.79 -1.68 -23.68
C PHE A 146 9.76 -2.02 -25.16
N VAL A 147 8.74 -2.75 -25.59
CA VAL A 147 8.55 -3.22 -26.98
C VAL A 147 7.10 -3.05 -27.44
N ASN A 148 6.42 -2.03 -26.93
CA ASN A 148 5.05 -1.68 -27.28
C ASN A 148 4.95 -1.33 -28.78
N ASN A 149 3.78 -1.53 -29.38
CA ASN A 149 3.51 -1.18 -30.78
C ASN A 149 4.52 -1.82 -31.76
N ASN A 150 4.57 -3.14 -31.77
CA ASN A 150 5.35 -3.95 -32.70
C ASN A 150 4.47 -5.03 -33.35
N GLN A 151 5.06 -6.01 -34.01
CA GLN A 151 4.37 -7.12 -34.66
C GLN A 151 4.78 -8.46 -34.04
N LEU A 152 5.16 -8.47 -32.76
CA LEU A 152 5.65 -9.66 -32.06
C LEU A 152 4.52 -10.68 -31.92
N ILE A 153 4.80 -11.92 -32.29
CA ILE A 153 3.86 -13.06 -32.15
C ILE A 153 4.18 -13.89 -30.89
N SER A 154 5.44 -13.83 -30.44
CA SER A 154 5.94 -14.47 -29.23
C SER A 154 7.12 -13.70 -28.66
N LEU A 155 7.33 -13.81 -27.35
CA LEU A 155 8.49 -13.24 -26.67
C LEU A 155 8.93 -14.20 -25.56
N ASP A 156 10.20 -14.59 -25.55
CA ASP A 156 10.79 -15.40 -24.48
C ASP A 156 11.61 -14.50 -23.55
N VAL A 157 11.23 -14.51 -22.26
CA VAL A 157 11.84 -13.70 -21.19
C VAL A 157 12.41 -14.55 -20.04
N GLN A 158 12.46 -15.88 -20.19
CA GLN A 158 12.80 -16.78 -19.07
C GLN A 158 14.24 -16.64 -18.56
N ASN A 159 15.16 -16.10 -19.39
CA ASN A 159 16.55 -15.88 -19.03
C ASN A 159 16.81 -14.49 -18.40
N ASN A 160 15.80 -13.61 -18.37
CA ASN A 160 15.93 -12.23 -17.91
C ASN A 160 15.45 -12.11 -16.45
N LEU A 161 16.16 -12.78 -15.54
CA LEU A 161 15.74 -12.99 -14.14
C LEU A 161 15.62 -11.69 -13.31
N LEU A 162 16.27 -10.61 -13.78
CA LEU A 162 16.25 -9.29 -13.12
C LEU A 162 15.15 -8.35 -13.63
N LEU A 163 14.28 -8.80 -14.55
CA LEU A 163 13.18 -7.98 -15.05
C LEU A 163 12.25 -7.54 -13.92
N ASN A 164 12.14 -6.22 -13.74
CA ASN A 164 11.19 -5.59 -12.82
C ASN A 164 10.07 -4.83 -13.55
N GLN A 165 10.26 -4.50 -14.83
CA GLN A 165 9.27 -3.84 -15.69
C GLN A 165 9.28 -4.43 -17.11
N LEU A 166 8.11 -4.88 -17.56
CA LEU A 166 7.91 -5.47 -18.88
C LEU A 166 6.69 -4.84 -19.56
N GLU A 167 6.92 -4.19 -20.70
CA GLU A 167 5.88 -3.57 -21.52
C GLU A 167 5.90 -4.10 -22.96
N VAL A 168 4.84 -4.82 -23.32
CA VAL A 168 4.71 -5.55 -24.60
C VAL A 168 3.32 -5.33 -25.22
N GLY A 169 2.70 -4.19 -24.91
CA GLY A 169 1.37 -3.83 -25.40
C GLY A 169 1.32 -3.63 -26.92
N ASN A 170 0.15 -3.79 -27.52
CA ASN A 170 -0.10 -3.59 -28.95
C ASN A 170 0.83 -4.46 -29.83
N ASN A 171 0.74 -5.77 -29.63
CA ASN A 171 1.46 -6.79 -30.40
C ASN A 171 0.46 -7.88 -30.83
N SER A 172 0.94 -9.07 -31.20
CA SER A 172 0.11 -10.22 -31.59
C SER A 172 0.45 -11.47 -30.75
N ILE A 173 0.83 -11.28 -29.49
CA ILE A 173 1.24 -12.36 -28.59
C ILE A 173 0.03 -13.14 -28.10
N SER A 174 0.06 -14.46 -28.28
CA SER A 174 -0.99 -15.38 -27.81
C SER A 174 -0.67 -16.11 -26.51
N ASN A 175 0.62 -16.18 -26.14
CA ASN A 175 1.09 -16.75 -24.87
C ASN A 175 2.43 -16.13 -24.47
N ILE A 176 2.65 -15.94 -23.16
CA ILE A 176 3.91 -15.49 -22.58
C ILE A 176 4.10 -16.16 -21.21
N ASP A 177 5.32 -16.61 -20.91
CA ASP A 177 5.68 -17.22 -19.63
C ASP A 177 6.57 -16.26 -18.83
N VAL A 178 6.05 -15.80 -17.69
CA VAL A 178 6.72 -14.85 -16.77
C VAL A 178 7.10 -15.49 -15.42
N SER A 179 7.06 -16.83 -15.33
CA SER A 179 7.25 -17.57 -14.07
C SER A 179 8.65 -17.43 -13.46
N LYS A 180 9.67 -17.09 -14.27
CA LYS A 180 11.05 -16.87 -13.83
C LYS A 180 11.36 -15.43 -13.46
N ASN A 181 10.49 -14.49 -13.81
CA ASN A 181 10.68 -13.06 -13.59
C ASN A 181 10.04 -12.63 -12.25
N VAL A 182 10.50 -13.24 -11.15
CA VAL A 182 9.90 -13.11 -9.81
C VAL A 182 9.97 -11.68 -9.24
N LEU A 183 10.81 -10.82 -9.81
CA LEU A 183 10.98 -9.41 -9.42
C LEU A 183 10.04 -8.45 -10.17
N LEU A 184 9.14 -8.95 -11.04
CA LEU A 184 8.21 -8.10 -11.80
C LEU A 184 7.29 -7.31 -10.87
N GLY A 185 7.45 -5.98 -10.89
CA GLY A 185 6.56 -5.03 -10.24
C GLY A 185 5.54 -4.40 -11.20
N THR A 186 5.86 -4.34 -12.51
CA THR A 186 4.99 -3.80 -13.56
C THR A 186 4.96 -4.72 -14.78
N LEU A 187 3.76 -5.11 -15.21
CA LEU A 187 3.51 -5.92 -16.39
C LEU A 187 2.39 -5.33 -17.25
N LEU A 188 2.74 -4.83 -18.44
CA LEU A 188 1.81 -4.25 -19.41
C LEU A 188 1.77 -5.13 -20.68
N LEU A 189 0.61 -5.72 -20.94
CA LEU A 189 0.36 -6.71 -21.99
C LEU A 189 -0.92 -6.38 -22.77
N GLU A 190 -1.32 -5.12 -22.80
CA GLU A 190 -2.55 -4.68 -23.45
C GLU A 190 -2.57 -4.92 -24.96
N ASN A 191 -3.75 -5.05 -25.56
CA ASN A 191 -3.98 -5.19 -27.00
C ASN A 191 -3.10 -6.29 -27.62
N ASN A 192 -3.23 -7.50 -27.08
CA ASN A 192 -2.60 -8.73 -27.58
C ASN A 192 -3.69 -9.79 -27.83
N LEU A 193 -3.30 -11.06 -27.98
CA LEU A 193 -4.21 -12.17 -28.28
C LEU A 193 -4.25 -13.21 -27.13
N LEU A 194 -3.90 -12.81 -25.90
CA LEU A 194 -3.82 -13.72 -24.75
C LEU A 194 -5.20 -14.28 -24.39
N SER A 195 -5.28 -15.60 -24.22
CA SER A 195 -6.47 -16.29 -23.68
C SER A 195 -6.31 -16.70 -22.22
N THR A 196 -5.07 -16.83 -21.74
CA THR A 196 -4.70 -17.12 -20.35
C THR A 196 -3.40 -16.40 -19.99
N ILE A 197 -3.18 -16.16 -18.70
CA ILE A 197 -1.90 -15.68 -18.16
C ILE A 197 -1.73 -16.23 -16.73
N ASP A 198 -0.52 -16.68 -16.39
CA ASP A 198 -0.15 -17.10 -15.04
C ASP A 198 0.80 -16.05 -14.44
N VAL A 199 0.36 -15.42 -13.34
CA VAL A 199 1.11 -14.42 -12.58
C VAL A 199 1.37 -14.85 -11.13
N SER A 200 1.21 -16.13 -10.82
CA SER A 200 1.26 -16.68 -9.45
C SER A 200 2.62 -16.53 -8.76
N ASN A 201 3.71 -16.49 -9.54
CA ASN A 201 5.09 -16.30 -9.05
C ASN A 201 5.51 -14.82 -9.00
N ASN A 202 4.72 -13.90 -9.57
CA ASN A 202 5.02 -12.47 -9.63
C ASN A 202 4.34 -11.75 -8.45
N VAL A 203 4.71 -12.19 -7.24
CA VAL A 203 4.05 -11.78 -5.97
C VAL A 203 4.23 -10.31 -5.63
N ASP A 204 5.21 -9.64 -6.24
CA ASP A 204 5.53 -8.22 -6.03
C ASP A 204 4.87 -7.30 -7.08
N LEU A 205 3.96 -7.83 -7.92
CA LEU A 205 3.23 -7.03 -8.92
C LEU A 205 2.40 -5.92 -8.26
N THR A 206 2.66 -4.68 -8.68
CA THR A 206 1.91 -3.48 -8.29
C THR A 206 1.03 -2.94 -9.42
N ARG A 207 1.39 -3.21 -10.68
CA ARG A 207 0.66 -2.76 -11.87
C ARG A 207 0.54 -3.89 -12.89
N LEU A 208 -0.69 -4.25 -13.22
CA LEU A 208 -1.03 -5.25 -14.23
C LEU A 208 -2.04 -4.67 -15.23
N GLN A 209 -1.66 -4.59 -16.50
CA GLN A 209 -2.52 -4.12 -17.58
C GLN A 209 -2.65 -5.19 -18.67
N LEU A 210 -3.87 -5.66 -18.88
CA LEU A 210 -4.21 -6.75 -19.79
C LEU A 210 -5.39 -6.38 -20.71
N GLN A 211 -5.73 -5.10 -20.83
CA GLN A 211 -6.89 -4.67 -21.60
C GLN A 211 -6.78 -5.06 -23.08
N GLY A 212 -7.90 -5.38 -23.73
CA GLY A 212 -7.91 -5.70 -25.16
C GLY A 212 -7.28 -7.05 -25.51
N ASN A 213 -7.45 -8.06 -24.64
CA ASN A 213 -7.07 -9.44 -24.89
C ASN A 213 -8.34 -10.33 -24.98
N ASN A 214 -8.14 -11.66 -25.04
CA ASN A 214 -9.20 -12.66 -25.10
C ASN A 214 -9.35 -13.44 -23.78
N LEU A 215 -9.04 -12.81 -22.64
CA LEU A 215 -9.08 -13.46 -21.32
C LEU A 215 -10.53 -13.69 -20.87
N SER A 216 -10.81 -14.88 -20.33
CA SER A 216 -12.07 -15.22 -19.67
C SER A 216 -11.96 -15.25 -18.14
N SER A 217 -10.75 -15.44 -17.61
CA SER A 217 -10.43 -15.43 -16.18
C SER A 217 -8.96 -15.05 -15.97
N VAL A 218 -8.63 -14.57 -14.77
CA VAL A 218 -7.26 -14.32 -14.30
C VAL A 218 -7.22 -14.70 -12.81
N ASP A 219 -6.27 -15.54 -12.41
CA ASP A 219 -6.01 -15.82 -10.99
C ASP A 219 -5.04 -14.79 -10.43
N LEU A 220 -5.48 -14.09 -9.39
CA LEU A 220 -4.70 -13.05 -8.71
C LEU A 220 -4.39 -13.41 -7.25
N THR A 221 -4.56 -14.67 -6.84
CA THR A 221 -4.51 -15.07 -5.42
C THR A 221 -3.24 -14.59 -4.72
N ASN A 222 -2.07 -14.68 -5.37
CA ASN A 222 -0.77 -14.34 -4.77
C ASN A 222 -0.32 -12.88 -4.99
N ASN A 223 -1.10 -12.03 -5.65
CA ASN A 223 -0.69 -10.68 -6.06
C ASN A 223 -1.23 -9.61 -5.10
N ASP A 224 -0.93 -9.72 -3.81
CA ASP A 224 -1.53 -8.88 -2.75
C ASP A 224 -1.11 -7.40 -2.78
N GLU A 225 -0.04 -7.09 -3.52
CA GLU A 225 0.53 -5.74 -3.64
C GLU A 225 -0.04 -4.95 -4.82
N LEU A 226 -1.02 -5.52 -5.52
CA LEU A 226 -1.57 -4.94 -6.74
C LEU A 226 -2.30 -3.62 -6.44
N ARG A 227 -1.84 -2.53 -7.06
CA ARG A 227 -2.41 -1.18 -6.96
C ARG A 227 -3.19 -0.77 -8.21
N VAL A 228 -2.75 -1.23 -9.37
CA VAL A 228 -3.36 -0.90 -10.67
C VAL A 228 -3.70 -2.17 -11.42
N LEU A 229 -4.98 -2.35 -11.74
CA LEU A 229 -5.49 -3.47 -12.53
C LEU A 229 -6.34 -2.96 -13.70
N ASN A 230 -5.96 -3.30 -14.93
CA ASN A 230 -6.77 -3.07 -16.10
C ASN A 230 -7.06 -4.37 -16.84
N LEU A 231 -8.33 -4.77 -16.85
CA LEU A 231 -8.84 -5.95 -17.55
C LEU A 231 -9.86 -5.58 -18.64
N SER A 232 -9.97 -4.28 -18.98
CA SER A 232 -10.98 -3.79 -19.92
C SER A 232 -10.95 -4.51 -21.28
N SER A 233 -12.09 -4.61 -21.96
CA SER A 233 -12.20 -5.23 -23.29
C SER A 233 -11.67 -6.67 -23.32
N ASN A 234 -12.02 -7.45 -22.29
CA ASN A 234 -11.83 -8.91 -22.22
C ASN A 234 -13.20 -9.58 -21.99
N SER A 235 -13.23 -10.91 -22.02
CA SER A 235 -14.44 -11.70 -21.77
C SER A 235 -14.59 -12.15 -20.30
N ILE A 236 -14.01 -11.40 -19.35
CA ILE A 236 -14.07 -11.69 -17.90
C ILE A 236 -15.52 -11.64 -17.41
N SER A 237 -16.00 -12.70 -16.77
CA SER A 237 -17.33 -12.79 -16.17
C SER A 237 -17.35 -12.68 -14.63
N SER A 238 -16.23 -13.03 -13.98
CA SER A 238 -16.03 -12.87 -12.54
C SER A 238 -14.55 -12.63 -12.22
N ILE A 239 -14.28 -11.95 -11.11
CA ILE A 239 -12.93 -11.71 -10.61
C ILE A 239 -12.96 -11.61 -9.08
N ALA A 240 -12.02 -12.27 -8.41
CA ALA A 240 -11.87 -12.23 -6.96
C ALA A 240 -10.88 -11.12 -6.57
N LEU A 241 -11.39 -10.07 -5.91
CA LEU A 241 -10.59 -8.88 -5.55
C LEU A 241 -10.67 -8.54 -4.05
N GLN A 242 -11.46 -9.27 -3.26
CA GLN A 242 -11.74 -8.96 -1.86
C GLN A 242 -10.49 -8.93 -0.96
N ASP A 243 -9.45 -9.69 -1.31
CA ASP A 243 -8.19 -9.73 -0.54
C ASP A 243 -7.13 -8.75 -1.06
N LYS A 244 -7.45 -7.95 -2.09
CA LYS A 244 -6.53 -7.00 -2.73
C LYS A 244 -6.55 -5.64 -2.05
N LEU A 245 -6.13 -5.62 -0.79
CA LEU A 245 -6.22 -4.47 0.11
C LEU A 245 -5.46 -3.22 -0.38
N GLU A 246 -4.48 -3.38 -1.28
CA GLU A 246 -3.67 -2.30 -1.86
C GLU A 246 -4.25 -1.70 -3.16
N LEU A 247 -5.36 -2.23 -3.68
CA LEU A 247 -5.90 -1.85 -4.99
C LEU A 247 -6.42 -0.41 -5.00
N GLN A 248 -5.90 0.40 -5.94
CA GLN A 248 -6.20 1.82 -6.11
C GLN A 248 -6.94 2.13 -7.42
N PHE A 249 -6.56 1.47 -8.52
CA PHE A 249 -7.11 1.74 -9.85
C PHE A 249 -7.61 0.44 -10.46
N LEU A 250 -8.91 0.39 -10.76
CA LEU A 250 -9.57 -0.74 -11.38
C LEU A 250 -10.30 -0.33 -12.66
N GLN A 251 -9.90 -0.93 -13.77
CA GLN A 251 -10.56 -0.75 -15.06
C GLN A 251 -11.08 -2.09 -15.60
N LEU A 252 -12.40 -2.16 -15.78
CA LEU A 252 -13.17 -3.32 -16.21
C LEU A 252 -14.17 -2.93 -17.33
N ARG A 253 -13.84 -1.92 -18.14
CA ARG A 253 -14.73 -1.44 -19.21
C ARG A 253 -14.96 -2.51 -20.25
N ASN A 254 -16.17 -2.59 -20.82
CA ASN A 254 -16.52 -3.56 -21.87
C ASN A 254 -16.14 -5.01 -21.49
N THR A 255 -16.49 -5.44 -20.27
CA THR A 255 -16.33 -6.83 -19.83
C THR A 255 -17.69 -7.51 -19.66
N ASN A 256 -17.70 -8.82 -19.41
CA ASN A 256 -18.92 -9.60 -19.16
C ASN A 256 -19.20 -9.80 -17.67
N ILE A 257 -18.61 -8.96 -16.81
CA ILE A 257 -18.71 -9.11 -15.35
C ILE A 257 -20.15 -8.94 -14.90
N THR A 258 -20.62 -9.85 -14.03
CA THR A 258 -22.00 -9.81 -13.51
C THR A 258 -22.09 -9.22 -12.12
N ASN A 259 -21.07 -9.44 -11.29
CA ASN A 259 -20.99 -8.97 -9.92
C ASN A 259 -19.58 -8.48 -9.60
N LEU A 260 -19.48 -7.43 -8.80
CA LEU A 260 -18.21 -6.85 -8.37
C LEU A 260 -18.29 -6.43 -6.90
N ASN A 261 -17.60 -7.17 -6.03
CA ASN A 261 -17.48 -6.84 -4.60
C ASN A 261 -16.10 -6.24 -4.32
N LEU A 262 -16.11 -5.01 -3.80
CA LEU A 262 -14.93 -4.23 -3.45
C LEU A 262 -15.02 -3.64 -2.03
N LEU A 263 -15.81 -4.26 -1.13
CA LEU A 263 -16.04 -3.78 0.23
C LEU A 263 -14.74 -3.73 1.08
N ASN A 264 -13.83 -4.68 0.86
CA ASN A 264 -12.55 -4.73 1.57
C ASN A 264 -11.45 -3.91 0.87
N ASN A 265 -11.68 -3.43 -0.36
CA ASN A 265 -10.72 -2.65 -1.13
C ASN A 265 -10.74 -1.18 -0.72
N LYS A 266 -10.44 -0.95 0.55
CA LYS A 266 -10.45 0.36 1.21
C LYS A 266 -9.59 1.39 0.49
N LYS A 267 -8.57 0.95 -0.26
CA LYS A 267 -7.65 1.81 -0.98
C LYS A 267 -8.10 2.21 -2.40
N ILE A 268 -9.34 1.99 -2.80
CA ILE A 268 -9.73 2.24 -4.19
C ILE A 268 -9.95 3.74 -4.49
N ILE A 269 -9.31 4.24 -5.55
CA ILE A 269 -9.36 5.64 -6.01
C ILE A 269 -10.17 5.74 -7.31
N ASN A 270 -9.98 4.82 -8.25
CA ASN A 270 -10.65 4.88 -9.54
C ASN A 270 -11.27 3.55 -9.89
N VAL A 271 -12.57 3.57 -10.21
CA VAL A 271 -13.27 2.40 -10.72
C VAL A 271 -14.00 2.76 -12.01
N SER A 272 -13.70 2.01 -13.07
CA SER A 272 -14.37 2.18 -14.35
C SER A 272 -14.88 0.86 -14.90
N VAL A 273 -16.20 0.72 -14.96
CA VAL A 273 -16.91 -0.49 -15.41
C VAL A 273 -17.80 -0.23 -16.64
N SER A 274 -17.67 0.94 -17.27
CA SER A 274 -18.54 1.36 -18.39
C SER A 274 -18.55 0.35 -19.55
N GLY A 275 -19.75 0.11 -20.11
CA GLY A 275 -19.96 -0.83 -21.22
C GLY A 275 -20.07 -2.29 -20.80
N SER A 276 -20.00 -2.61 -19.51
CA SER A 276 -20.23 -3.96 -18.97
C SER A 276 -21.73 -4.17 -18.75
N SER A 277 -22.45 -4.47 -19.83
CA SER A 277 -23.92 -4.49 -19.87
C SER A 277 -24.58 -5.54 -18.97
N ASN A 278 -23.83 -6.57 -18.53
CA ASN A 278 -24.33 -7.65 -17.69
C ASN A 278 -24.06 -7.43 -16.19
N LEU A 279 -23.43 -6.31 -15.80
CA LEU A 279 -23.12 -6.01 -14.40
C LEU A 279 -24.40 -5.61 -13.67
N GLU A 280 -24.86 -6.47 -12.76
CA GLU A 280 -26.11 -6.33 -11.99
C GLU A 280 -25.86 -5.80 -10.58
N VAL A 281 -24.77 -6.23 -9.93
CA VAL A 281 -24.44 -5.85 -8.54
C VAL A 281 -23.03 -5.29 -8.44
N MET A 282 -22.88 -4.16 -7.76
CA MET A 282 -21.60 -3.56 -7.44
C MET A 282 -21.57 -3.00 -6.01
N GLU A 283 -20.66 -3.50 -5.19
CA GLU A 283 -20.49 -3.13 -3.78
C GLU A 283 -19.14 -2.45 -3.56
N LEU A 284 -19.12 -1.30 -2.87
CA LEU A 284 -17.92 -0.47 -2.66
C LEU A 284 -17.93 0.12 -1.24
N ALA A 285 -16.79 0.03 -0.54
CA ALA A 285 -16.56 0.72 0.74
C ALA A 285 -15.09 1.23 0.87
N PRO A 286 -14.68 2.24 0.07
CA PRO A 286 -13.35 2.82 0.19
C PRO A 286 -13.18 3.63 1.49
N ASP A 287 -12.05 3.45 2.18
CA ASP A 287 -11.64 4.30 3.31
C ASP A 287 -10.54 5.26 2.88
N ASN A 288 -10.70 6.53 3.26
CA ASN A 288 -9.58 7.46 3.46
C ASN A 288 -8.72 7.78 2.21
N MET A 289 -9.32 8.05 1.04
CA MET A 289 -8.53 8.53 -0.12
C MET A 289 -9.12 9.65 -0.98
N ASP A 290 -8.17 10.39 -1.57
CA ASP A 290 -8.34 11.65 -2.29
C ASP A 290 -9.07 11.49 -3.64
N GLY A 291 -10.19 12.20 -3.81
CA GLY A 291 -10.73 12.57 -5.13
C GLY A 291 -11.16 11.40 -6.03
N ALA A 292 -11.62 10.31 -5.43
CA ALA A 292 -11.95 9.10 -6.15
C ALA A 292 -13.11 9.26 -7.15
N SER A 293 -13.00 8.58 -8.29
CA SER A 293 -13.94 8.65 -9.40
C SER A 293 -14.47 7.28 -9.76
N ILE A 294 -15.80 7.16 -9.73
CA ILE A 294 -16.52 5.96 -10.13
C ILE A 294 -17.34 6.28 -11.37
N THR A 295 -17.13 5.48 -12.43
CA THR A 295 -17.86 5.62 -13.69
C THR A 295 -18.46 4.29 -14.11
N ALA A 296 -19.78 4.27 -14.30
CA ALA A 296 -20.54 3.10 -14.72
C ALA A 296 -21.58 3.50 -15.77
N GLN A 297 -21.12 3.74 -16.99
CA GLN A 297 -22.00 4.14 -18.10
C GLN A 297 -22.44 2.92 -18.90
N HIS A 298 -23.71 2.90 -19.33
CA HIS A 298 -24.28 1.81 -20.14
C HIS A 298 -24.21 0.42 -19.46
N CYS A 299 -24.41 0.37 -18.13
CA CYS A 299 -24.52 -0.86 -17.35
C CYS A 299 -25.98 -1.16 -16.97
N LYS A 300 -26.28 -2.39 -16.55
CA LYS A 300 -27.61 -2.84 -16.07
C LYS A 300 -27.58 -3.05 -14.55
N LEU A 301 -27.25 -1.99 -13.81
CA LEU A 301 -27.07 -2.05 -12.36
C LEU A 301 -28.43 -2.13 -11.67
N GLU A 302 -28.83 -3.30 -11.22
CA GLU A 302 -30.12 -3.46 -10.53
C GLU A 302 -30.03 -2.92 -9.10
N ASN A 303 -28.92 -3.19 -8.41
CA ASN A 303 -28.68 -2.76 -7.03
C ASN A 303 -27.28 -2.16 -6.85
N ILE A 304 -27.23 -0.91 -6.39
CA ILE A 304 -26.00 -0.20 -6.08
C ILE A 304 -25.98 0.13 -4.59
N ASN A 305 -24.96 -0.33 -3.87
CA ASN A 305 -24.72 0.01 -2.47
C ASN A 305 -23.29 0.53 -2.29
N TRP A 306 -23.13 1.85 -2.26
CA TRP A 306 -21.82 2.48 -2.08
C TRP A 306 -21.77 3.29 -0.79
N GLN A 307 -20.77 2.98 0.04
CA GLN A 307 -20.56 3.58 1.36
C GLN A 307 -19.21 4.31 1.42
N PHE A 308 -19.20 5.63 1.62
CA PHE A 308 -18.01 6.49 1.57
C PHE A 308 -17.70 7.14 2.93
N ASN A 309 -17.57 6.33 3.99
CA ASN A 309 -17.40 6.80 5.36
C ASN A 309 -16.00 7.41 5.61
N ASN A 310 -15.92 8.49 6.39
CA ASN A 310 -14.66 9.09 6.90
C ASN A 310 -13.61 9.47 5.85
N THR A 311 -13.99 10.13 4.74
CA THR A 311 -13.01 10.59 3.74
C THR A 311 -12.79 12.10 3.78
N PRO A 312 -11.52 12.59 3.80
CA PRO A 312 -11.22 14.02 3.88
C PRO A 312 -11.53 14.79 2.59
N ASN A 313 -11.58 14.11 1.44
CA ASN A 313 -11.87 14.70 0.12
C ASN A 313 -13.06 14.00 -0.55
N PRO A 314 -13.89 14.73 -1.28
CA PRO A 314 -15.20 14.24 -1.73
C PRO A 314 -15.12 13.46 -3.06
N TYR A 315 -16.03 12.49 -3.26
CA TYR A 315 -16.05 11.60 -4.43
C TYR A 315 -16.80 12.19 -5.63
N THR A 316 -16.46 11.73 -6.84
CA THR A 316 -17.26 12.02 -8.06
C THR A 316 -17.84 10.73 -8.65
N ILE A 317 -19.15 10.73 -8.82
CA ILE A 317 -19.93 9.60 -9.36
C ILE A 317 -20.56 10.00 -10.69
N GLY A 318 -20.31 9.18 -11.71
CA GLY A 318 -20.94 9.28 -13.03
C GLY A 318 -21.62 7.99 -13.46
N ILE A 319 -22.95 7.99 -13.43
CA ILE A 319 -23.83 6.94 -13.96
C ILE A 319 -24.64 7.56 -15.10
N SER A 320 -24.70 6.91 -16.26
CA SER A 320 -25.51 7.44 -17.37
C SER A 320 -25.83 6.39 -18.42
N GLY A 321 -27.02 6.51 -19.04
CA GLY A 321 -27.37 5.77 -20.25
C GLY A 321 -27.49 4.26 -20.08
N GLY A 322 -27.72 3.81 -18.85
CA GLY A 322 -27.99 2.42 -18.48
C GLY A 322 -29.40 2.23 -17.90
N GLN A 323 -29.67 1.04 -17.38
CA GLN A 323 -30.85 0.77 -16.54
C GLN A 323 -30.37 0.63 -15.10
N THR A 324 -30.73 1.59 -14.26
CA THR A 324 -30.46 1.55 -12.84
C THR A 324 -31.79 1.66 -12.12
N LYS A 325 -32.17 0.65 -11.35
CA LYS A 325 -33.47 0.67 -10.65
C LYS A 325 -33.37 1.38 -9.31
N ASP A 326 -32.47 0.88 -8.45
CA ASP A 326 -32.29 1.32 -7.07
C ASP A 326 -30.85 1.83 -6.84
N LEU A 327 -30.71 3.08 -6.40
CA LEU A 327 -29.43 3.74 -6.15
C LEU A 327 -29.28 4.10 -4.66
N LYS A 328 -28.42 3.38 -3.91
CA LYS A 328 -28.13 3.69 -2.50
C LYS A 328 -26.73 4.24 -2.32
N LEU A 329 -26.63 5.45 -1.78
CA LEU A 329 -25.38 6.18 -1.60
C LEU A 329 -25.27 6.73 -0.17
N SER A 330 -24.11 6.63 0.45
CA SER A 330 -23.81 7.25 1.75
C SER A 330 -22.37 7.74 1.82
N GLY A 331 -22.08 8.79 2.59
CA GLY A 331 -20.72 9.32 2.79
C GLY A 331 -20.34 10.55 1.96
N ASN A 332 -19.06 10.90 1.88
CA ASN A 332 -18.60 12.21 1.34
C ASN A 332 -18.57 12.26 -0.21
N ILE A 333 -19.60 12.78 -0.86
CA ILE A 333 -19.75 12.80 -2.33
C ILE A 333 -19.88 14.24 -2.82
N MET A 334 -18.95 14.69 -3.67
CA MET A 334 -18.97 16.05 -4.23
C MET A 334 -20.03 16.18 -5.31
N TRP A 335 -19.92 15.29 -6.31
CA TRP A 335 -20.65 15.36 -7.57
C TRP A 335 -21.34 14.02 -7.84
N LEU A 336 -22.66 14.05 -7.90
CA LEU A 336 -23.49 12.93 -8.31
C LEU A 336 -24.16 13.26 -9.64
N VAL A 337 -23.77 12.56 -10.70
CA VAL A 337 -24.39 12.68 -12.02
C VAL A 337 -24.99 11.33 -12.40
N ALA A 338 -26.32 11.23 -12.35
CA ALA A 338 -27.05 10.01 -12.67
C ALA A 338 -28.25 10.25 -13.64
N SER A 339 -28.16 11.29 -14.47
CA SER A 339 -29.25 11.69 -15.36
C SER A 339 -29.52 10.70 -16.49
N GLY A 340 -30.79 10.41 -16.78
CA GLY A 340 -31.18 9.54 -17.91
C GLY A 340 -30.81 8.07 -17.73
N SER A 341 -30.84 7.58 -16.49
CA SER A 341 -30.45 6.20 -16.13
C SER A 341 -31.65 5.31 -15.74
N GLN A 342 -32.88 5.78 -15.96
CA GLN A 342 -34.13 5.08 -15.61
C GLN A 342 -34.27 4.75 -14.11
N ILE A 343 -33.74 5.63 -13.25
CA ILE A 343 -33.79 5.46 -11.79
C ILE A 343 -35.22 5.58 -11.29
N GLU A 344 -35.67 4.58 -10.55
CA GLU A 344 -36.98 4.53 -9.91
C GLU A 344 -36.89 4.96 -8.45
N THR A 345 -35.84 4.55 -7.74
CA THR A 345 -35.60 4.93 -6.33
C THR A 345 -34.17 5.40 -6.10
N VAL A 346 -34.00 6.36 -5.19
CA VAL A 346 -32.68 6.83 -4.76
C VAL A 346 -32.68 7.11 -3.26
N ASP A 347 -31.69 6.55 -2.57
CA ASP A 347 -31.40 6.82 -1.18
C ASP A 347 -30.16 7.73 -1.10
N LEU A 348 -30.38 8.96 -0.65
CA LEU A 348 -29.36 10.01 -0.48
C LEU A 348 -28.98 10.22 0.99
N ASN A 349 -29.39 9.32 1.89
CA ASN A 349 -29.12 9.49 3.31
C ASN A 349 -27.62 9.45 3.62
N ASN A 350 -27.20 10.29 4.57
CA ASN A 350 -25.82 10.39 5.04
C ASN A 350 -24.82 10.86 3.97
N LEU A 351 -25.26 11.51 2.90
CA LEU A 351 -24.35 12.17 1.97
C LEU A 351 -23.74 13.42 2.61
N THR A 352 -22.42 13.54 2.54
CA THR A 352 -21.69 14.72 3.03
C THR A 352 -20.85 15.35 1.91
N GLY A 353 -20.46 16.62 2.08
CA GLY A 353 -19.62 17.33 1.12
C GLY A 353 -20.22 17.49 -0.28
N VAL A 354 -21.55 17.53 -0.40
CA VAL A 354 -22.24 17.66 -1.68
C VAL A 354 -22.11 19.08 -2.25
N GLN A 355 -21.77 19.17 -3.54
CA GLN A 355 -21.70 20.42 -4.30
C GLN A 355 -22.59 20.39 -5.55
N TYR A 356 -22.77 19.22 -6.17
CA TYR A 356 -23.56 19.08 -7.39
C TYR A 356 -24.30 17.75 -7.45
N VAL A 357 -25.61 17.80 -7.66
CA VAL A 357 -26.46 16.63 -7.88
C VAL A 357 -27.28 16.83 -9.15
N ASN A 358 -27.22 15.87 -10.06
CA ASN A 358 -28.07 15.82 -11.24
C ASN A 358 -28.73 14.44 -11.39
N LEU A 359 -30.02 14.40 -11.05
CA LEU A 359 -30.91 13.23 -11.15
C LEU A 359 -32.02 13.46 -12.19
N SER A 360 -31.78 14.37 -13.14
CA SER A 360 -32.81 14.76 -14.12
C SER A 360 -33.11 13.66 -15.15
N ASN A 361 -34.34 13.64 -15.65
CA ASN A 361 -34.84 12.69 -16.65
C ASN A 361 -34.76 11.22 -16.18
N ASN A 362 -35.24 10.96 -14.96
CA ASN A 362 -35.45 9.61 -14.42
C ASN A 362 -36.96 9.42 -14.14
N SER A 363 -37.33 8.43 -13.33
CA SER A 363 -38.71 8.10 -12.98
C SER A 363 -38.93 8.12 -11.45
N LEU A 364 -38.27 9.06 -10.77
CA LEU A 364 -38.32 9.21 -9.31
C LEU A 364 -39.68 9.75 -8.87
N LYS A 365 -40.26 9.15 -7.82
CA LYS A 365 -41.52 9.59 -7.19
C LYS A 365 -41.35 10.43 -5.92
N GLU A 366 -40.23 10.24 -5.24
CA GLU A 366 -39.90 10.95 -4.01
C GLU A 366 -38.41 11.22 -3.90
N LEU A 367 -38.04 12.24 -3.12
CA LEU A 367 -36.67 12.59 -2.80
C LEU A 367 -36.56 13.17 -1.39
N ASP A 368 -35.65 12.62 -0.58
CA ASP A 368 -35.33 13.14 0.74
C ASP A 368 -33.89 13.66 0.80
N PHE A 369 -33.73 14.92 1.20
CA PHE A 369 -32.45 15.60 1.39
C PHE A 369 -32.14 15.90 2.87
N SER A 370 -32.97 15.43 3.81
CA SER A 370 -32.88 15.78 5.24
C SER A 370 -31.53 15.44 5.88
N ASN A 371 -30.89 14.35 5.41
CA ASN A 371 -29.61 13.87 5.91
C ASN A 371 -28.44 14.18 4.94
N VAL A 372 -28.60 15.19 4.06
CA VAL A 372 -27.57 15.61 3.10
C VAL A 372 -26.82 16.84 3.60
N THR A 373 -25.53 16.69 3.85
CA THR A 373 -24.63 17.79 4.25
C THR A 373 -23.90 18.35 3.02
N LEU A 374 -23.96 19.68 2.86
CA LEU A 374 -23.37 20.39 1.71
C LEU A 374 -21.95 20.90 2.00
N MET A 375 -21.16 21.13 0.96
CA MET A 375 -19.88 21.86 1.09
C MET A 375 -20.09 23.34 1.47
N PRO A 376 -19.09 23.98 2.10
CA PRO A 376 -19.04 25.42 2.26
C PRO A 376 -19.21 26.13 0.90
N GLY A 377 -20.19 27.03 0.83
CA GLY A 377 -20.57 27.71 -0.42
C GLY A 377 -21.90 27.24 -1.02
N GLY A 378 -22.45 26.12 -0.54
CA GLY A 378 -23.74 25.55 -0.97
C GLY A 378 -23.62 24.62 -2.19
N ALA A 379 -24.74 24.03 -2.61
CA ALA A 379 -24.78 23.06 -3.70
C ALA A 379 -25.83 23.39 -4.78
N VAL A 380 -25.70 22.75 -5.94
CA VAL A 380 -26.64 22.81 -7.06
C VAL A 380 -27.36 21.47 -7.20
N PHE A 381 -28.69 21.51 -7.18
CA PHE A 381 -29.55 20.35 -7.37
C PHE A 381 -30.39 20.50 -8.63
N ASN A 382 -30.28 19.53 -9.54
CA ASN A 382 -31.09 19.42 -10.76
C ASN A 382 -31.86 18.10 -10.76
N ILE A 383 -33.16 18.17 -10.51
CA ILE A 383 -34.07 17.01 -10.41
C ILE A 383 -35.25 17.13 -11.40
N ILE A 384 -34.95 17.73 -12.56
CA ILE A 384 -35.93 18.13 -13.58
C ILE A 384 -36.50 16.91 -14.30
N ASN A 385 -37.79 16.97 -14.68
CA ASN A 385 -38.49 15.93 -15.44
C ASN A 385 -38.38 14.55 -14.77
N ASN A 386 -38.92 14.46 -13.57
CA ASN A 386 -39.21 13.21 -12.88
C ASN A 386 -40.73 13.13 -12.66
N ASP A 387 -41.19 12.22 -11.80
CA ASP A 387 -42.57 12.05 -11.40
C ASP A 387 -42.77 12.37 -9.89
N LEU A 388 -42.05 13.38 -9.38
CA LEU A 388 -41.98 13.64 -7.93
C LEU A 388 -43.30 14.17 -7.35
N GLU A 389 -43.78 13.51 -6.30
CA GLU A 389 -44.94 13.90 -5.50
C GLU A 389 -44.55 14.43 -4.11
N ASN A 390 -43.45 13.93 -3.54
CA ASN A 390 -42.94 14.37 -2.24
C ASN A 390 -41.44 14.70 -2.32
N ILE A 391 -41.05 15.88 -1.82
CA ILE A 391 -39.67 16.34 -1.78
C ILE A 391 -39.40 16.88 -0.38
N THR A 392 -38.53 16.22 0.37
CA THR A 392 -38.10 16.68 1.69
C THR A 392 -36.79 17.44 1.58
N ALA A 393 -36.84 18.77 1.74
CA ALA A 393 -35.71 19.68 1.55
C ALA A 393 -35.51 20.62 2.75
N ASN A 394 -35.93 20.17 3.94
CA ASN A 394 -35.64 20.86 5.20
C ASN A 394 -34.13 20.88 5.45
N ASN A 395 -33.64 21.98 6.02
CA ASN A 395 -32.24 22.29 6.29
C ASN A 395 -31.33 22.31 5.04
N LEU A 396 -31.90 22.33 3.83
CA LEU A 396 -31.14 22.30 2.58
C LEU A 396 -30.72 23.71 2.14
N ASN A 397 -29.47 24.09 2.41
CA ASN A 397 -28.92 25.38 1.99
C ASN A 397 -28.40 25.37 0.54
N ALA A 398 -29.28 25.09 -0.43
CA ALA A 398 -28.92 25.02 -1.85
C ALA A 398 -28.71 26.40 -2.50
N ILE A 399 -27.64 26.55 -3.30
CA ILE A 399 -27.42 27.74 -4.16
C ILE A 399 -28.48 27.79 -5.27
N SER A 400 -28.81 26.61 -5.81
CA SER A 400 -29.78 26.44 -6.88
C SER A 400 -30.48 25.10 -6.69
N PHE A 401 -31.81 25.12 -6.79
CA PHE A 401 -32.65 23.94 -6.68
C PHE A 401 -33.69 23.97 -7.78
N ASP A 402 -33.59 23.07 -8.76
CA ASP A 402 -34.49 23.04 -9.90
C ASP A 402 -35.29 21.74 -9.94
N ALA A 403 -36.56 21.85 -9.55
CA ALA A 403 -37.54 20.76 -9.49
C ALA A 403 -38.65 20.91 -10.52
N ARG A 404 -38.43 21.65 -11.61
CA ARG A 404 -39.43 21.81 -12.68
C ARG A 404 -39.70 20.49 -13.41
N GLY A 405 -40.89 20.37 -13.99
CA GLY A 405 -41.34 19.13 -14.60
C GLY A 405 -41.88 18.11 -13.59
N ASN A 406 -42.17 18.53 -12.35
CA ASN A 406 -42.78 17.74 -11.27
C ASN A 406 -44.05 18.45 -10.77
N PRO A 407 -45.16 18.45 -11.53
CA PRO A 407 -46.31 19.32 -11.26
C PRO A 407 -47.08 19.00 -9.97
N ASN A 408 -46.95 17.78 -9.42
CA ASN A 408 -47.67 17.33 -8.23
C ASN A 408 -46.85 17.43 -6.93
N ALA A 409 -45.62 17.95 -6.99
CA ALA A 409 -44.70 17.91 -5.86
C ALA A 409 -45.18 18.75 -4.67
N CYS A 410 -45.23 18.14 -3.49
CA CYS A 410 -45.17 18.80 -2.19
C CYS A 410 -43.70 18.92 -1.78
N ILE A 411 -43.23 20.13 -1.47
CA ILE A 411 -41.83 20.39 -1.10
C ILE A 411 -41.78 20.86 0.35
N SER A 412 -41.30 20.01 1.26
CA SER A 412 -41.09 20.43 2.65
C SER A 412 -39.79 21.22 2.81
N VAL A 413 -39.86 22.37 3.48
CA VAL A 413 -38.80 23.38 3.60
C VAL A 413 -38.85 24.07 4.97
N ASP A 414 -37.72 24.66 5.39
CA ASP A 414 -37.58 25.33 6.69
C ASP A 414 -38.43 26.60 6.86
N SER A 415 -38.94 27.16 5.76
CA SER A 415 -39.84 28.32 5.79
C SER A 415 -40.66 28.34 4.51
N PRO A 416 -41.87 27.76 4.51
CA PRO A 416 -42.72 27.71 3.33
C PRO A 416 -43.04 29.10 2.76
N VAL A 417 -43.14 30.09 3.65
CA VAL A 417 -43.40 31.49 3.30
C VAL A 417 -42.22 32.10 2.54
N ASP A 418 -40.99 31.91 3.04
CA ASP A 418 -39.79 32.44 2.38
C ASP A 418 -39.51 31.75 1.05
N ALA A 419 -39.71 30.43 1.00
CA ALA A 419 -39.58 29.65 -0.23
C ALA A 419 -40.57 30.12 -1.31
N GLN A 420 -41.83 30.36 -0.93
CA GLN A 420 -42.86 30.86 -1.84
C GLN A 420 -42.55 32.29 -2.34
N ASN A 421 -41.99 33.13 -1.48
CA ASN A 421 -41.64 34.52 -1.81
C ASN A 421 -40.24 34.67 -2.44
N GLN A 422 -39.47 33.58 -2.56
CA GLN A 422 -38.10 33.58 -3.09
C GLN A 422 -37.15 34.48 -2.29
N THR A 423 -37.33 34.52 -0.96
CA THR A 423 -36.54 35.31 -0.01
C THR A 423 -35.69 34.41 0.89
N ASN A 424 -34.81 34.99 1.72
CA ASN A 424 -34.05 34.28 2.78
C ASN A 424 -33.41 32.94 2.36
N GLY A 425 -32.66 32.93 1.26
CA GLY A 425 -31.93 31.74 0.78
C GLY A 425 -32.60 30.97 -0.36
N TYR A 426 -33.87 31.26 -0.68
CA TYR A 426 -34.63 30.51 -1.70
C TYR A 426 -34.61 31.11 -3.12
N SER A 427 -33.86 32.17 -3.39
CA SER A 427 -33.89 32.91 -4.68
C SER A 427 -33.52 32.11 -5.94
N GLY A 428 -32.89 30.94 -5.77
CA GLY A 428 -32.51 30.01 -6.84
C GLY A 428 -33.44 28.80 -6.99
N TRP A 429 -34.54 28.74 -6.23
CA TRP A 429 -35.42 27.58 -6.16
C TRP A 429 -36.54 27.68 -7.20
N LYS A 430 -36.65 26.68 -8.06
CA LYS A 430 -37.64 26.62 -9.15
C LYS A 430 -38.48 25.36 -9.00
N LYS A 431 -39.80 25.54 -9.12
CA LYS A 431 -40.80 24.47 -9.15
C LYS A 431 -41.89 24.80 -10.15
N ASP A 432 -42.75 23.84 -10.45
CA ASP A 432 -43.97 24.08 -11.22
C ASP A 432 -44.97 24.96 -10.42
N SER A 433 -45.87 25.64 -11.13
CA SER A 433 -46.85 26.51 -10.50
C SER A 433 -47.86 25.76 -9.62
N SER A 434 -48.08 24.47 -9.88
CA SER A 434 -49.01 23.60 -9.15
C SER A 434 -48.38 22.92 -7.92
N ALA A 435 -47.05 22.85 -7.83
CA ALA A 435 -46.34 22.33 -6.66
C ALA A 435 -46.48 23.27 -5.44
N THR A 436 -46.25 22.80 -4.22
CA THR A 436 -46.41 23.59 -2.97
C THR A 436 -45.18 23.53 -2.07
N TYR A 437 -45.03 24.51 -1.17
CA TYR A 437 -44.05 24.49 -0.08
C TYR A 437 -44.77 24.26 1.27
N THR A 438 -44.23 23.44 2.18
CA THR A 438 -44.81 23.14 3.53
C THR A 438 -43.74 22.78 4.58
N TRP A 439 -44.11 22.57 5.85
CA TRP A 439 -43.19 22.26 6.96
C TRP A 439 -42.80 20.78 7.04
N LYS A 440 -43.79 19.89 7.03
CA LYS A 440 -43.64 18.44 6.84
C LYS A 440 -44.85 18.03 6.02
N CYS A 441 -44.64 17.36 4.89
CA CYS A 441 -45.71 17.13 3.93
C CYS A 441 -46.76 16.19 4.52
N ARG A 442 -46.37 14.96 4.86
CA ARG A 442 -47.22 13.88 5.39
C ARG A 442 -46.30 12.82 6.01
N THR A 443 -46.81 11.98 6.91
CA THR A 443 -46.13 10.73 7.32
C THR A 443 -46.62 9.63 6.42
N TYR A 444 -45.70 8.99 5.71
CA TYR A 444 -46.02 7.87 4.83
C TYR A 444 -46.36 6.66 5.68
N ILE A 445 -47.55 6.10 5.50
CA ILE A 445 -48.03 4.88 6.16
C ILE A 445 -48.62 3.95 5.07
N PRO A 446 -47.77 3.24 4.30
CA PRO A 446 -48.16 2.45 3.13
C PRO A 446 -49.03 1.20 3.38
N ASP A 447 -49.20 0.80 4.64
CA ASP A 447 -50.05 -0.33 4.97
C ASP A 447 -51.45 0.17 5.35
N ASP A 448 -52.44 -0.14 4.50
CA ASP A 448 -53.84 0.22 4.72
C ASP A 448 -54.34 -0.12 6.13
N ALA A 449 -53.93 -1.26 6.69
CA ALA A 449 -54.38 -1.68 8.02
C ALA A 449 -53.68 -0.88 9.13
N PHE A 450 -52.42 -0.49 8.93
CA PHE A 450 -51.69 0.39 9.84
C PHE A 450 -52.21 1.82 9.76
N GLU A 451 -52.38 2.37 8.56
CA GLU A 451 -52.97 3.69 8.34
C GLU A 451 -54.37 3.75 8.93
N GLN A 452 -55.20 2.74 8.67
CA GLN A 452 -56.53 2.66 9.26
C GLN A 452 -56.48 2.58 10.78
N TRP A 453 -55.51 1.87 11.35
CA TRP A 453 -55.29 1.87 12.80
C TRP A 453 -54.92 3.27 13.31
N VAL A 454 -54.06 4.00 12.60
CA VAL A 454 -53.70 5.39 12.95
C VAL A 454 -54.91 6.32 12.87
N ILE A 455 -55.69 6.25 11.80
CA ILE A 455 -56.93 7.03 11.64
C ILE A 455 -57.89 6.77 12.80
N ASN A 456 -58.03 5.51 13.22
CA ASN A 456 -58.92 5.15 14.34
C ASN A 456 -58.43 5.61 15.71
N ASN A 457 -57.14 5.90 15.86
CA ASN A 457 -56.50 6.25 17.14
C ASN A 457 -55.97 7.69 17.19
N THR A 458 -56.22 8.50 16.15
CA THR A 458 -55.81 9.91 16.06
C THR A 458 -56.97 10.80 15.58
N PRO A 459 -56.83 12.14 15.59
CA PRO A 459 -57.83 13.06 15.01
C PRO A 459 -57.92 13.06 13.47
N GLU A 460 -57.17 12.20 12.77
CA GLU A 460 -57.13 12.08 11.31
C GLU A 460 -58.51 11.72 10.73
N ASN A 461 -58.94 12.37 9.64
CA ASN A 461 -60.24 12.11 9.00
C ASN A 461 -60.11 11.87 7.48
N GLY A 462 -58.88 11.67 6.98
CA GLY A 462 -58.57 11.37 5.58
C GLY A 462 -58.98 9.96 5.12
N PRO A 463 -58.98 9.70 3.80
CA PRO A 463 -59.08 8.33 3.28
C PRO A 463 -57.83 7.52 3.66
N ILE A 464 -57.90 6.20 3.49
CA ILE A 464 -56.70 5.35 3.45
C ILE A 464 -56.00 5.66 2.13
N ASP A 465 -54.98 6.49 2.16
CA ASP A 465 -54.23 6.92 0.98
C ASP A 465 -52.71 6.87 1.17
N ASP A 466 -52.24 5.98 2.04
CA ASP A 466 -50.84 5.75 2.43
C ASP A 466 -50.22 6.94 3.19
N TRP A 467 -50.99 7.92 3.63
CA TRP A 467 -50.41 9.16 4.12
C TRP A 467 -51.27 9.84 5.19
N VAL A 468 -50.73 9.93 6.39
CA VAL A 468 -51.38 10.64 7.49
C VAL A 468 -50.71 11.98 7.78
N GLU A 469 -51.44 12.90 8.41
CA GLU A 469 -50.86 14.15 8.84
C GLU A 469 -49.95 13.92 10.06
N THR A 470 -48.64 14.16 9.91
CA THR A 470 -47.64 13.85 10.94
C THR A 470 -47.96 14.45 12.31
N SER A 471 -48.60 15.62 12.38
CA SER A 471 -48.95 16.26 13.65
C SER A 471 -49.93 15.43 14.50
N ASN A 472 -50.74 14.56 13.88
CA ASN A 472 -51.74 13.73 14.56
C ASN A 472 -51.12 12.56 15.34
N LEU A 473 -49.85 12.20 15.07
CA LEU A 473 -49.16 11.03 15.65
C LEU A 473 -48.63 11.25 17.07
N THR A 474 -48.46 12.49 17.49
CA THR A 474 -47.83 12.85 18.78
C THR A 474 -48.59 12.39 20.03
N SER A 475 -49.85 11.95 19.91
CA SER A 475 -50.67 11.46 21.03
C SER A 475 -50.45 10.00 21.39
N ILE A 476 -49.75 9.23 20.56
CA ILE A 476 -49.62 7.78 20.69
C ILE A 476 -48.38 7.42 21.54
N THR A 477 -48.60 6.67 22.62
CA THR A 477 -47.56 6.23 23.56
C THR A 477 -47.39 4.71 23.66
N ASN A 478 -48.32 3.94 23.10
CA ASN A 478 -48.27 2.48 23.13
C ASN A 478 -48.83 1.91 21.82
N TYR A 479 -48.12 0.93 21.26
CA TYR A 479 -48.60 0.11 20.17
C TYR A 479 -48.44 -1.37 20.55
N SER A 480 -49.55 -2.12 20.51
CA SER A 480 -49.54 -3.56 20.75
C SER A 480 -50.50 -4.25 19.80
N ALA A 481 -49.98 -5.18 18.99
CA ALA A 481 -50.76 -5.96 18.05
C ALA A 481 -50.46 -7.45 18.16
N PHE A 482 -51.52 -8.26 18.30
CA PHE A 482 -51.49 -9.71 18.31
C PHE A 482 -52.25 -10.22 17.07
N PHE A 483 -51.60 -11.02 16.23
CA PHE A 483 -52.09 -11.32 14.87
C PHE A 483 -52.29 -10.05 14.03
N SER A 484 -51.26 -9.20 13.98
CA SER A 484 -51.30 -8.00 13.14
C SER A 484 -51.44 -8.39 11.67
N GLN A 485 -52.37 -7.75 10.96
CA GLN A 485 -52.44 -7.83 9.49
C GLN A 485 -51.51 -6.82 8.82
N VAL A 486 -50.89 -5.94 9.60
CA VAL A 486 -49.93 -4.95 9.13
C VAL A 486 -48.68 -5.66 8.63
N GLN A 487 -48.36 -5.41 7.37
CA GLN A 487 -47.19 -5.90 6.65
C GLN A 487 -46.09 -4.84 6.58
N ASP A 488 -46.46 -3.55 6.64
CA ASP A 488 -45.52 -2.43 6.59
C ASP A 488 -45.80 -1.42 7.71
N TYR A 489 -44.79 -1.18 8.54
CA TYR A 489 -44.83 -0.26 9.68
C TYR A 489 -44.18 1.10 9.38
N THR A 490 -43.82 1.38 8.13
CA THR A 490 -43.30 2.69 7.71
C THR A 490 -44.20 3.81 8.23
N GLY A 491 -43.59 4.85 8.80
CA GLY A 491 -44.24 5.95 9.48
C GLY A 491 -44.32 5.82 11.00
N ILE A 492 -44.05 4.64 11.58
CA ILE A 492 -44.02 4.44 13.05
C ILE A 492 -42.89 5.26 13.72
N GLU A 493 -41.83 5.58 13.00
CA GLU A 493 -40.72 6.41 13.44
C GLU A 493 -41.15 7.83 13.83
N ASP A 494 -42.26 8.34 13.26
CA ASP A 494 -42.81 9.65 13.59
C ASP A 494 -43.61 9.68 14.90
N PHE A 495 -43.73 8.53 15.59
CA PHE A 495 -44.44 8.38 16.85
C PHE A 495 -43.49 8.69 18.01
N ILE A 496 -43.08 9.95 18.10
CA ILE A 496 -42.01 10.42 19.00
C ILE A 496 -42.26 10.19 20.50
N ASN A 497 -43.50 9.90 20.92
CA ASN A 497 -43.88 9.65 22.32
C ASN A 497 -44.11 8.16 22.63
N LEU A 498 -43.78 7.25 21.72
CA LEU A 498 -43.99 5.81 21.89
C LEU A 498 -43.06 5.22 22.98
N GLU A 499 -43.63 4.64 24.03
CA GLU A 499 -42.89 4.03 25.17
C GLU A 499 -42.90 2.50 25.14
N THR A 500 -43.87 1.88 24.46
CA THR A 500 -43.99 0.41 24.38
C THR A 500 -44.44 -0.01 22.98
N PHE A 501 -43.73 -0.97 22.41
CA PHE A 501 -44.02 -1.56 21.11
C PHE A 501 -44.00 -3.09 21.21
N SER A 502 -45.12 -3.72 20.89
CA SER A 502 -45.26 -5.18 20.95
C SER A 502 -45.94 -5.74 19.70
N LEU A 503 -45.27 -6.68 19.05
CA LEU A 503 -45.80 -7.45 17.92
C LEU A 503 -45.74 -8.95 18.20
N SER A 504 -46.85 -9.62 17.90
CA SER A 504 -46.89 -11.08 17.84
C SER A 504 -47.60 -11.57 16.59
N TYR A 505 -47.05 -12.60 15.94
CA TYR A 505 -47.62 -13.19 14.71
C TYR A 505 -47.89 -12.15 13.62
N SER A 506 -46.88 -11.30 13.34
CA SER A 506 -46.96 -10.27 12.30
C SER A 506 -46.27 -10.76 11.01
N PRO A 507 -46.83 -10.43 9.84
CA PRO A 507 -46.21 -10.71 8.54
C PRO A 507 -45.10 -9.70 8.17
N VAL A 508 -44.80 -8.72 9.03
CA VAL A 508 -43.82 -7.67 8.74
C VAL A 508 -42.42 -8.25 8.48
N GLN A 509 -41.76 -7.76 7.43
CA GLN A 509 -40.42 -8.21 7.03
C GLN A 509 -39.28 -7.34 7.57
N SER A 510 -39.53 -6.06 7.75
CA SER A 510 -38.58 -5.09 8.30
C SER A 510 -39.30 -4.08 9.17
N LEU A 511 -38.66 -3.64 10.25
CA LEU A 511 -39.27 -2.74 11.21
C LEU A 511 -38.29 -1.62 11.59
N ASP A 512 -38.66 -0.37 11.33
CA ASP A 512 -37.85 0.78 11.74
C ASP A 512 -38.48 1.48 12.95
N LEU A 513 -37.77 1.48 14.08
CA LEU A 513 -38.15 2.16 15.33
C LEU A 513 -37.14 3.26 15.70
N SER A 514 -36.29 3.67 14.77
CA SER A 514 -35.17 4.58 15.03
C SER A 514 -35.63 5.95 15.57
N GLY A 515 -36.80 6.43 15.15
CA GLY A 515 -37.40 7.68 15.63
C GLY A 515 -38.09 7.60 17.01
N ASN A 516 -38.21 6.41 17.60
CA ASN A 516 -38.93 6.22 18.87
C ASN A 516 -37.99 6.27 20.09
N GLU A 517 -37.31 7.39 20.31
CA GLU A 517 -36.29 7.56 21.38
C GLU A 517 -36.80 7.27 22.81
N ASN A 518 -38.11 7.45 23.06
CA ASN A 518 -38.76 7.18 24.34
C ASN A 518 -39.14 5.71 24.58
N LEU A 519 -38.86 4.82 23.61
CA LEU A 519 -39.25 3.41 23.68
C LEU A 519 -38.47 2.68 24.78
N LYS A 520 -39.19 2.08 25.74
CA LYS A 520 -38.61 1.34 26.87
C LYS A 520 -38.72 -0.17 26.73
N ASN A 521 -39.84 -0.64 26.18
CA ASN A 521 -40.17 -2.06 26.08
C ASN A 521 -40.42 -2.43 24.63
N LEU A 522 -39.61 -3.36 24.10
CA LEU A 522 -39.74 -3.91 22.75
C LEU A 522 -39.97 -5.42 22.83
N THR A 523 -41.11 -5.88 22.30
CA THR A 523 -41.42 -7.30 22.19
C THR A 523 -41.75 -7.67 20.75
N LEU A 524 -40.97 -8.57 20.15
CA LEU A 524 -41.21 -9.13 18.82
C LEU A 524 -41.24 -10.67 18.94
N THR A 525 -42.40 -11.29 18.76
CA THR A 525 -42.55 -12.74 18.99
C THR A 525 -43.29 -13.42 17.85
N ASN A 526 -42.84 -14.58 17.39
CA ASN A 526 -43.46 -15.26 16.23
C ASN A 526 -43.54 -14.34 15.00
N ALA A 527 -42.57 -13.46 14.85
CA ALA A 527 -42.47 -12.51 13.74
C ALA A 527 -41.47 -13.07 12.72
N SER A 528 -41.75 -14.27 12.23
CA SER A 528 -40.81 -15.07 11.42
C SER A 528 -40.45 -14.45 10.08
N GLN A 529 -41.20 -13.44 9.64
CA GLN A 529 -40.88 -12.71 8.43
C GLN A 529 -39.87 -11.59 8.65
N ILE A 530 -39.67 -11.14 9.91
CA ILE A 530 -38.72 -10.06 10.22
C ILE A 530 -37.29 -10.53 9.95
N THR A 531 -36.64 -9.87 9.00
CA THR A 531 -35.24 -10.11 8.59
C THR A 531 -34.31 -8.95 8.95
N SER A 532 -34.87 -7.77 9.26
CA SER A 532 -34.16 -6.62 9.81
C SER A 532 -35.04 -5.78 10.73
N PHE A 533 -34.44 -5.12 11.73
CA PHE A 533 -35.11 -4.01 12.42
C PHE A 533 -34.08 -2.95 12.86
N LEU A 534 -34.53 -1.70 12.97
CA LEU A 534 -33.72 -0.56 13.41
C LEU A 534 -34.24 -0.08 14.77
N PRO A 535 -33.55 -0.34 15.89
CA PRO A 535 -33.93 0.21 17.20
C PRO A 535 -33.63 1.72 17.30
N PRO A 536 -34.17 2.43 18.32
CA PRO A 536 -33.79 3.80 18.64
C PRO A 536 -32.29 3.93 18.89
N ALA A 537 -31.63 4.98 18.41
CA ALA A 537 -30.18 5.16 18.54
C ALA A 537 -29.71 5.09 20.00
N TYR A 538 -28.66 4.30 20.28
CA TYR A 538 -28.21 3.98 21.66
C TYR A 538 -27.96 5.22 22.53
N ALA A 539 -27.42 6.31 21.96
CA ALA A 539 -27.08 7.54 22.68
C ALA A 539 -28.31 8.23 23.31
N ASN A 540 -29.48 8.06 22.68
CA ASN A 540 -30.75 8.65 23.11
C ASN A 540 -31.77 7.59 23.54
N SER A 541 -31.38 6.32 23.55
CA SER A 541 -32.32 5.22 23.75
C SER A 541 -32.77 5.10 25.21
N SER A 542 -34.08 4.98 25.39
CA SER A 542 -34.70 4.62 26.67
C SER A 542 -34.93 3.12 26.84
N LEU A 543 -34.39 2.26 25.95
CA LEU A 543 -34.67 0.83 25.97
C LEU A 543 -34.14 0.17 27.24
N GLU A 544 -35.04 -0.51 27.95
CA GLU A 544 -34.77 -1.24 29.18
C GLU A 544 -34.95 -2.76 28.97
N ASN A 545 -35.99 -3.17 28.24
CA ASN A 545 -36.35 -4.58 28.06
C ASN A 545 -36.59 -4.90 26.58
N VAL A 546 -35.81 -5.86 26.06
CA VAL A 546 -35.93 -6.34 24.67
C VAL A 546 -36.15 -7.84 24.66
N GLN A 547 -37.24 -8.27 24.04
CA GLN A 547 -37.53 -9.67 23.77
C GLN A 547 -37.82 -9.88 22.29
N ILE A 548 -37.00 -10.70 21.63
CA ILE A 548 -37.13 -11.02 20.20
C ILE A 548 -37.10 -12.53 20.05
N SER A 549 -38.14 -13.12 19.44
CA SER A 549 -38.19 -14.57 19.28
C SER A 549 -38.90 -15.01 18.01
N PHE A 550 -38.43 -16.12 17.43
CA PHE A 550 -38.93 -16.68 16.16
C PHE A 550 -38.92 -15.65 15.02
N THR A 551 -37.78 -15.02 14.79
CA THR A 551 -37.53 -14.10 13.65
C THR A 551 -36.51 -14.70 12.68
N ASN A 552 -36.40 -14.10 11.49
CA ASN A 552 -35.37 -14.41 10.49
C ASN A 552 -34.24 -13.37 10.49
N LEU A 553 -34.04 -12.66 11.60
CA LEU A 553 -32.92 -11.73 11.77
C LEU A 553 -31.59 -12.49 11.62
N THR A 554 -30.64 -11.87 10.94
CA THR A 554 -29.27 -12.41 10.79
C THR A 554 -28.27 -11.73 11.71
N ASN A 555 -28.47 -10.46 12.06
CA ASN A 555 -27.58 -9.74 12.97
C ASN A 555 -28.38 -8.86 13.91
N ILE A 556 -27.89 -8.70 15.15
CA ILE A 556 -28.44 -7.79 16.16
C ILE A 556 -27.27 -7.04 16.82
N ASP A 557 -27.36 -5.72 16.86
CA ASP A 557 -26.39 -4.87 17.54
C ASP A 557 -27.10 -4.04 18.60
N PHE A 558 -26.79 -4.32 19.87
CA PHE A 558 -27.22 -3.55 21.03
C PHE A 558 -26.01 -3.03 21.82
N ASP A 559 -24.85 -2.87 21.18
CA ASP A 559 -23.69 -2.28 21.85
C ASP A 559 -23.99 -0.83 22.31
N GLY A 560 -23.48 -0.47 23.49
CA GLY A 560 -23.61 0.88 24.05
C GLY A 560 -25.00 1.27 24.58
N TYR A 561 -26.01 0.39 24.50
CA TYR A 561 -27.32 0.62 25.12
C TYR A 561 -27.23 0.52 26.64
N ASN A 562 -26.83 1.62 27.27
CA ASN A 562 -26.50 1.67 28.71
C ASN A 562 -27.72 1.61 29.64
N HIS A 563 -28.94 1.71 29.12
CA HIS A 563 -30.19 1.55 29.88
C HIS A 563 -30.76 0.12 29.79
N LEU A 564 -30.24 -0.72 28.89
CA LEU A 564 -30.73 -2.06 28.65
C LEU A 564 -30.45 -2.96 29.86
N GLN A 565 -31.50 -3.56 30.42
CA GLN A 565 -31.45 -4.44 31.59
C GLN A 565 -31.64 -5.91 31.20
N GLU A 566 -32.55 -6.20 30.28
CA GLU A 566 -32.82 -7.55 29.79
C GLU A 566 -32.80 -7.63 28.26
N LEU A 567 -32.00 -8.54 27.71
CA LEU A 567 -31.98 -8.90 26.30
C LEU A 567 -32.26 -10.40 26.14
N LYS A 568 -33.39 -10.73 25.51
CA LYS A 568 -33.83 -12.12 25.31
C LYS A 568 -34.06 -12.42 23.84
N LEU A 569 -33.21 -13.26 23.27
CA LEU A 569 -33.22 -13.69 21.88
C LEU A 569 -33.43 -15.21 21.83
N ASN A 570 -34.66 -15.68 21.58
CA ASN A 570 -34.97 -17.11 21.52
C ASN A 570 -35.37 -17.53 20.09
N ASP A 571 -35.03 -18.73 19.66
CA ASP A 571 -35.54 -19.34 18.42
C ASP A 571 -35.28 -18.51 17.15
N ASN A 572 -34.15 -17.81 17.09
CA ASN A 572 -33.77 -16.98 15.94
C ASN A 572 -32.68 -17.69 15.12
N ALA A 573 -33.07 -18.75 14.42
CA ALA A 573 -32.15 -19.70 13.78
C ALA A 573 -31.24 -19.10 12.69
N GLN A 574 -31.55 -17.91 12.18
CA GLN A 574 -30.77 -17.22 11.15
C GLN A 574 -29.71 -16.26 11.72
N LEU A 575 -29.69 -16.01 13.03
CA LEU A 575 -28.72 -15.11 13.65
C LEU A 575 -27.29 -15.65 13.50
N THR A 576 -26.43 -14.82 12.92
CA THR A 576 -24.99 -15.02 12.76
C THR A 576 -24.14 -14.07 13.60
N THR A 577 -24.68 -12.91 14.02
CA THR A 577 -23.94 -11.99 14.90
C THR A 577 -24.84 -11.34 15.94
N VAL A 578 -24.37 -11.24 17.19
CA VAL A 578 -24.98 -10.46 18.27
C VAL A 578 -23.89 -9.64 18.95
N ALA A 579 -24.06 -8.32 19.01
CA ALA A 579 -23.13 -7.40 19.67
C ALA A 579 -23.73 -6.74 20.91
N VAL A 580 -22.99 -6.78 22.02
CA VAL A 580 -23.36 -6.24 23.34
C VAL A 580 -22.12 -5.76 24.11
N GLU A 581 -21.13 -5.14 23.46
CA GLU A 581 -19.78 -4.99 24.04
C GLU A 581 -19.65 -4.02 25.23
N ASN A 582 -20.57 -3.06 25.40
CA ASN A 582 -20.50 -1.97 26.38
C ASN A 582 -21.85 -1.66 27.05
N ASN A 583 -22.62 -2.66 27.46
CA ASN A 583 -23.91 -2.45 28.13
C ASN A 583 -23.77 -2.40 29.66
N THR A 584 -23.59 -1.20 30.23
CA THR A 584 -23.29 -1.07 31.66
C THR A 584 -24.40 -1.48 32.63
N SER A 585 -25.64 -1.64 32.14
CA SER A 585 -26.81 -2.01 32.96
C SER A 585 -27.39 -3.38 32.66
N LEU A 586 -26.80 -4.15 31.72
CA LEU A 586 -27.35 -5.43 31.30
C LEU A 586 -27.23 -6.47 32.42
N GLU A 587 -28.36 -6.99 32.90
CA GLU A 587 -28.45 -7.96 34.01
C GLU A 587 -28.76 -9.38 33.52
N TYR A 588 -29.53 -9.51 32.43
CA TYR A 588 -29.92 -10.80 31.86
C TYR A 588 -29.72 -10.83 30.34
N LEU A 589 -28.82 -11.69 29.90
CA LEU A 589 -28.64 -12.06 28.49
C LEU A 589 -29.16 -13.49 28.27
N LEU A 590 -30.13 -13.64 27.39
CA LEU A 590 -30.59 -14.93 26.91
C LEU A 590 -30.46 -14.99 25.39
N LEU A 591 -29.79 -16.04 24.91
CA LEU A 591 -29.63 -16.44 23.52
C LEU A 591 -29.96 -17.94 23.42
N GLU A 592 -30.99 -18.32 22.67
CA GLU A 592 -31.36 -19.73 22.48
C GLU A 592 -31.66 -20.02 21.01
N ASP A 593 -31.20 -21.18 20.53
CA ASP A 593 -31.51 -21.75 19.21
C ASP A 593 -31.09 -20.88 18.00
N SER A 594 -29.83 -20.45 18.00
CA SER A 594 -29.18 -19.64 16.94
C SER A 594 -27.78 -20.21 16.56
N PRO A 595 -27.70 -21.38 15.90
CA PRO A 595 -26.51 -22.25 15.91
C PRO A 595 -25.26 -21.74 15.17
N ASN A 596 -25.34 -20.64 14.41
CA ASN A 596 -24.21 -20.07 13.67
C ASN A 596 -23.76 -18.72 14.24
N LEU A 597 -24.05 -18.46 15.51
CA LEU A 597 -23.90 -17.15 16.12
C LEU A 597 -22.45 -16.88 16.54
N SER A 598 -21.90 -15.79 16.02
CA SER A 598 -20.73 -15.09 16.57
C SER A 598 -21.18 -14.07 17.62
N LEU A 599 -20.85 -14.31 18.88
CA LEU A 599 -21.21 -13.41 20.00
C LEU A 599 -20.06 -12.43 20.31
N GLN A 600 -20.35 -11.14 20.17
CA GLN A 600 -19.48 -10.03 20.56
C GLN A 600 -19.90 -9.51 21.93
N MET A 601 -19.32 -10.09 22.98
CA MET A 601 -19.81 -9.89 24.36
C MET A 601 -19.14 -8.75 25.12
N GLY A 602 -17.93 -8.32 24.73
CA GLY A 602 -17.18 -7.24 25.41
C GLY A 602 -17.26 -7.26 26.94
N ASN A 603 -17.28 -6.09 27.58
CA ASN A 603 -17.29 -5.96 29.04
C ASN A 603 -18.70 -5.67 29.56
N ASN A 604 -19.33 -6.68 30.16
CA ASN A 604 -20.68 -6.60 30.72
C ASN A 604 -20.68 -6.86 32.25
N PRO A 605 -20.28 -5.88 33.06
CA PRO A 605 -19.97 -6.11 34.48
C PRO A 605 -21.20 -6.39 35.35
N MET A 606 -22.41 -6.13 34.85
CA MET A 606 -23.66 -6.30 35.59
C MET A 606 -24.40 -7.60 35.29
N VAL A 607 -23.99 -8.38 34.29
CA VAL A 607 -24.71 -9.59 33.89
C VAL A 607 -24.71 -10.61 35.04
N GLU A 608 -25.90 -10.93 35.52
CA GLU A 608 -26.14 -11.91 36.57
C GLU A 608 -26.62 -13.26 36.01
N ARG A 609 -27.25 -13.26 34.84
CA ARG A 609 -27.76 -14.46 34.18
C ARG A 609 -27.34 -14.46 32.71
N PHE A 610 -26.66 -15.53 32.29
CA PHE A 610 -26.35 -15.77 30.90
C PHE A 610 -26.86 -17.14 30.46
N THR A 611 -27.77 -17.13 29.50
CA THR A 611 -28.27 -18.32 28.81
C THR A 611 -27.86 -18.21 27.35
N GLY A 612 -27.18 -19.22 26.82
CA GLY A 612 -26.64 -19.31 25.47
C GLY A 612 -26.78 -20.74 24.95
N GLN A 613 -28.00 -21.23 24.69
CA GLN A 613 -28.23 -22.63 24.31
C GLN A 613 -28.30 -22.82 22.78
N ASN A 614 -27.65 -23.85 22.23
CA ASN A 614 -27.66 -24.16 20.80
C ASN A 614 -27.28 -22.96 19.91
N ILE A 615 -26.28 -22.18 20.31
CA ILE A 615 -25.84 -20.98 19.59
C ILE A 615 -24.54 -21.17 18.80
N GLY A 616 -23.91 -22.35 18.88
CA GLY A 616 -22.65 -22.63 18.18
C GLY A 616 -21.41 -22.03 18.86
N LEU A 617 -21.54 -21.59 20.11
CA LEU A 617 -20.45 -20.98 20.88
C LEU A 617 -19.28 -21.98 21.04
N SER A 618 -18.06 -21.56 20.72
CA SER A 618 -16.86 -22.41 20.87
C SER A 618 -16.00 -22.05 22.08
N ASP A 619 -16.13 -20.82 22.59
CA ASP A 619 -15.36 -20.33 23.73
C ASP A 619 -16.16 -19.24 24.48
N LEU A 620 -15.86 -19.06 25.77
CA LEU A 620 -16.45 -18.05 26.64
C LEU A 620 -15.40 -17.53 27.63
N ASP A 621 -14.99 -16.27 27.47
CA ASP A 621 -14.24 -15.56 28.52
C ASP A 621 -15.19 -15.09 29.63
N ALA A 622 -15.36 -15.94 30.64
CA ALA A 622 -16.22 -15.65 31.78
C ALA A 622 -15.66 -14.56 32.72
N THR A 623 -14.40 -14.10 32.54
CA THR A 623 -13.83 -13.01 33.35
C THR A 623 -14.52 -11.67 33.08
N LEU A 624 -15.14 -11.54 31.92
CA LEU A 624 -15.95 -10.39 31.51
C LEU A 624 -17.32 -10.32 32.22
N LEU A 625 -17.70 -11.36 32.98
CA LEU A 625 -18.99 -11.51 33.66
C LEU A 625 -18.82 -11.68 35.19
N PRO A 626 -18.23 -10.71 35.93
CA PRO A 626 -17.84 -10.87 37.32
C PRO A 626 -19.01 -11.07 38.31
N LYS A 627 -20.24 -10.70 37.93
CA LYS A 627 -21.46 -10.85 38.74
C LYS A 627 -22.31 -12.08 38.38
N LEU A 628 -21.83 -12.93 37.48
CA LEU A 628 -22.58 -14.08 36.97
C LEU A 628 -23.03 -15.04 38.09
N LYS A 629 -24.34 -15.28 38.16
CA LYS A 629 -25.02 -16.20 39.08
C LYS A 629 -25.51 -17.44 38.35
N GLU A 630 -26.18 -17.28 37.21
CA GLU A 630 -26.70 -18.39 36.41
C GLU A 630 -26.03 -18.45 35.04
N LEU A 631 -25.51 -19.62 34.68
CA LEU A 631 -24.94 -19.90 33.36
C LEU A 631 -25.60 -21.13 32.73
N ARG A 632 -26.12 -20.99 31.51
CA ARG A 632 -26.72 -22.09 30.74
C ARG A 632 -26.20 -22.08 29.31
N LEU A 633 -25.37 -23.06 28.91
CA LEU A 633 -24.67 -23.13 27.62
C LEU A 633 -24.88 -24.48 26.92
N ARG A 634 -26.05 -25.08 27.06
CA ARG A 634 -26.35 -26.40 26.51
C ARG A 634 -26.24 -26.42 24.97
N GLY A 635 -25.66 -27.48 24.39
CA GLY A 635 -25.73 -27.73 22.94
C GLY A 635 -24.81 -26.85 22.08
N ASN A 636 -23.63 -26.51 22.59
CA ASN A 636 -22.64 -25.69 21.89
C ASN A 636 -21.38 -26.51 21.54
N ASN A 637 -20.32 -25.83 21.07
CA ASN A 637 -19.04 -26.42 20.68
C ASN A 637 -17.91 -26.02 21.65
N ILE A 638 -18.24 -25.80 22.92
CA ILE A 638 -17.25 -25.37 23.92
C ILE A 638 -16.41 -26.57 24.31
N ASP A 639 -15.10 -26.52 24.04
CA ASP A 639 -14.13 -27.54 24.44
C ASP A 639 -13.49 -27.24 25.81
N ARG A 640 -13.44 -25.98 26.23
CA ARG A 640 -12.86 -25.55 27.51
C ARG A 640 -13.69 -24.44 28.12
N LEU A 641 -13.86 -24.48 29.45
CA LEU A 641 -14.60 -23.44 30.16
C LEU A 641 -14.01 -23.16 31.55
N ASN A 642 -13.59 -21.91 31.79
CA ASN A 642 -13.03 -21.49 33.07
C ASN A 642 -13.97 -20.53 33.82
N LEU A 643 -14.57 -21.00 34.92
CA LEU A 643 -15.48 -20.24 35.77
C LEU A 643 -14.89 -19.94 37.16
N SER A 644 -13.57 -20.07 37.32
CA SER A 644 -12.89 -19.91 38.62
C SER A 644 -13.00 -18.50 39.22
N ASN A 645 -13.19 -17.47 38.39
CA ASN A 645 -13.36 -16.09 38.84
C ASN A 645 -14.83 -15.71 39.14
N ASN A 646 -15.80 -16.57 38.85
CA ASN A 646 -17.23 -16.27 39.00
C ASN A 646 -17.76 -16.75 40.37
N ALA A 647 -17.34 -16.08 41.44
CA ALA A 647 -17.64 -16.45 42.83
C ALA A 647 -19.12 -16.31 43.26
N HIS A 648 -20.01 -15.87 42.36
CA HIS A 648 -21.44 -15.69 42.62
C HIS A 648 -22.32 -16.80 42.01
N LEU A 649 -21.73 -17.78 41.33
CA LEU A 649 -22.46 -18.83 40.62
C LEU A 649 -23.34 -19.69 41.55
N ASN A 650 -24.63 -19.79 41.23
CA ASN A 650 -25.61 -20.65 41.90
C ASN A 650 -26.13 -21.79 40.99
N LEU A 651 -25.99 -21.66 39.67
CA LEU A 651 -26.45 -22.62 38.67
C LEU A 651 -25.54 -22.60 37.43
N VAL A 652 -25.08 -23.79 37.01
CA VAL A 652 -24.28 -23.99 35.79
C VAL A 652 -24.86 -25.17 35.00
N GLN A 653 -25.24 -24.96 33.75
CA GLN A 653 -25.68 -26.01 32.82
C GLN A 653 -24.87 -25.89 31.54
N VAL A 654 -24.07 -26.89 31.19
CA VAL A 654 -23.22 -26.89 29.97
C VAL A 654 -23.30 -28.24 29.26
N GLU A 655 -24.50 -28.83 29.28
CA GLU A 655 -24.75 -30.15 28.70
C GLU A 655 -24.56 -30.15 27.17
N ASP A 656 -24.34 -31.31 26.56
CA ASP A 656 -24.28 -31.48 25.10
C ASP A 656 -23.20 -30.58 24.43
N ASN A 657 -21.95 -30.60 24.92
CA ASN A 657 -20.81 -29.82 24.39
C ASN A 657 -19.60 -30.71 24.04
N THR A 658 -18.53 -30.12 23.51
CA THR A 658 -17.25 -30.81 23.23
C THR A 658 -16.23 -30.71 24.37
N LEU A 659 -16.69 -30.32 25.57
CA LEU A 659 -15.85 -30.03 26.73
C LEU A 659 -14.84 -31.15 27.00
N GLU A 660 -13.56 -30.80 27.13
CA GLU A 660 -12.46 -31.64 27.60
C GLU A 660 -12.18 -31.37 29.08
N VAL A 661 -12.25 -30.10 29.47
CA VAL A 661 -12.01 -29.61 30.82
C VAL A 661 -12.95 -28.46 31.17
N VAL A 662 -13.43 -28.44 32.41
CA VAL A 662 -14.18 -27.30 32.96
C VAL A 662 -13.72 -26.98 34.38
N SER A 663 -13.58 -25.71 34.70
CA SER A 663 -13.25 -25.26 36.04
C SER A 663 -14.42 -24.52 36.69
N VAL A 664 -14.98 -25.08 37.75
CA VAL A 664 -15.96 -24.42 38.64
C VAL A 664 -15.35 -24.14 40.02
N LYS A 665 -14.03 -24.24 40.19
CA LYS A 665 -13.31 -23.99 41.44
C LYS A 665 -13.23 -22.49 41.75
N ASN A 666 -14.34 -21.94 42.21
CA ASN A 666 -14.55 -20.50 42.41
C ASN A 666 -14.76 -20.11 43.87
N GLY A 667 -14.50 -21.02 44.81
CA GLY A 667 -14.75 -20.83 46.24
C GLY A 667 -16.24 -20.82 46.63
N ASN A 668 -17.15 -21.05 45.68
CA ASN A 668 -18.60 -20.95 45.87
C ASN A 668 -19.35 -22.28 45.59
N ASN A 669 -18.67 -23.42 45.45
CA ASN A 669 -19.31 -24.71 45.17
C ASN A 669 -20.38 -25.13 46.20
N SER A 670 -20.25 -24.67 47.45
CA SER A 670 -21.27 -24.89 48.50
C SER A 670 -22.60 -24.17 48.24
N GLN A 671 -22.62 -23.14 47.40
CA GLN A 671 -23.81 -22.40 46.97
C GLN A 671 -24.23 -22.74 45.53
N LEU A 672 -23.43 -23.54 44.79
CA LEU A 672 -23.74 -23.99 43.44
C LEU A 672 -24.80 -25.10 43.47
N THR A 673 -26.06 -24.68 43.58
CA THR A 673 -27.24 -25.55 43.77
C THR A 673 -27.53 -26.51 42.63
N TYR A 674 -27.02 -26.24 41.43
CA TYR A 674 -27.21 -27.04 40.24
C TYR A 674 -25.98 -26.98 39.33
N LEU A 675 -25.44 -28.14 38.94
CA LEU A 675 -24.35 -28.28 37.98
C LEU A 675 -24.70 -29.42 37.03
N ALA A 676 -24.84 -29.14 35.73
CA ALA A 676 -25.14 -30.17 34.72
C ALA A 676 -24.10 -30.13 33.59
N LEU A 677 -23.34 -31.22 33.46
CA LEU A 677 -22.20 -31.40 32.53
C LEU A 677 -22.32 -32.74 31.79
N THR A 678 -23.54 -33.15 31.44
CA THR A 678 -23.84 -34.41 30.73
C THR A 678 -23.80 -34.21 29.21
N GLY A 679 -23.55 -35.26 28.43
CA GLY A 679 -23.44 -35.15 26.96
C GLY A 679 -22.15 -34.47 26.48
N CYS A 680 -21.11 -34.50 27.30
CA CYS A 680 -19.77 -33.98 27.03
C CYS A 680 -18.76 -35.16 26.98
N PRO A 681 -18.68 -35.92 25.88
CA PRO A 681 -17.99 -37.20 25.84
C PRO A 681 -16.46 -37.09 26.04
N ASN A 682 -15.87 -35.94 25.70
CA ASN A 682 -14.45 -35.67 25.86
C ASN A 682 -14.10 -35.20 27.28
N LEU A 683 -15.10 -34.92 28.12
CA LEU A 683 -14.90 -34.32 29.43
C LEU A 683 -14.27 -35.37 30.34
N VAL A 684 -13.01 -35.15 30.68
CA VAL A 684 -12.24 -36.04 31.55
C VAL A 684 -12.12 -35.49 32.97
N CYS A 685 -12.12 -34.17 33.12
CA CYS A 685 -11.98 -33.54 34.42
C CYS A 685 -12.84 -32.29 34.64
N ILE A 686 -13.39 -32.20 35.85
CA ILE A 686 -14.17 -31.08 36.37
C ILE A 686 -13.44 -30.55 37.60
N ASN A 687 -12.85 -29.36 37.50
CA ASN A 687 -12.11 -28.73 38.60
C ASN A 687 -13.09 -28.10 39.61
N VAL A 688 -13.07 -28.55 40.87
CA VAL A 688 -14.01 -28.20 41.95
C VAL A 688 -13.28 -27.78 43.23
N ASP A 689 -13.96 -27.09 44.14
CA ASP A 689 -13.41 -26.63 45.42
C ASP A 689 -13.13 -27.80 46.38
N ASP A 690 -14.04 -28.78 46.48
CA ASP A 690 -13.93 -29.98 47.32
C ASP A 690 -14.32 -31.26 46.52
N PRO A 691 -13.34 -31.99 45.98
CA PRO A 691 -13.59 -33.19 45.17
C PRO A 691 -14.21 -34.34 45.95
N GLN A 692 -13.95 -34.44 47.26
CA GLN A 692 -14.50 -35.51 48.09
C GLN A 692 -15.99 -35.31 48.30
N GLN A 693 -16.42 -34.07 48.60
CA GLN A 693 -17.84 -33.77 48.71
C GLN A 693 -18.57 -33.92 47.38
N ALA A 694 -18.01 -33.36 46.29
CA ALA A 694 -18.59 -33.48 44.95
C ALA A 694 -18.74 -34.94 44.51
N SER A 695 -17.72 -35.77 44.74
CA SER A 695 -17.75 -37.20 44.39
C SER A 695 -18.70 -38.02 45.25
N SER A 696 -18.95 -37.61 46.50
CA SER A 696 -19.89 -38.33 47.37
C SER A 696 -21.34 -38.22 46.87
N GLY A 697 -21.73 -37.07 46.31
CA GLY A 697 -23.08 -36.80 45.83
C GLY A 697 -24.20 -36.98 46.87
N GLN A 698 -23.88 -37.07 48.17
CA GLN A 698 -24.86 -37.46 49.20
C GLN A 698 -25.55 -36.27 49.89
N SER A 699 -24.98 -35.06 49.79
CA SER A 699 -25.51 -33.85 50.42
C SER A 699 -25.77 -32.75 49.39
N LEU A 700 -26.80 -31.93 49.63
CA LEU A 700 -27.00 -30.72 48.86
C LEU A 700 -25.80 -29.76 49.04
N PRO A 701 -25.35 -29.06 47.98
CA PRO A 701 -25.94 -29.09 46.64
C PRO A 701 -25.43 -30.21 45.71
N TYR A 702 -24.36 -30.92 46.08
CA TYR A 702 -23.68 -31.91 45.24
C TYR A 702 -24.56 -33.09 44.79
N SER A 703 -25.63 -33.42 45.51
CA SER A 703 -26.59 -34.44 45.08
C SER A 703 -27.35 -34.09 43.79
N ASN A 704 -27.35 -32.81 43.40
CA ASN A 704 -27.96 -32.31 42.16
C ASN A 704 -26.94 -32.18 41.01
N TRP A 705 -25.66 -32.47 41.26
CA TRP A 705 -24.63 -32.36 40.24
C TRP A 705 -24.67 -33.55 39.29
N GLN A 706 -24.61 -33.27 37.99
CA GLN A 706 -24.70 -34.23 36.91
C GLN A 706 -23.50 -34.07 35.98
N LYS A 707 -22.94 -35.19 35.53
CA LYS A 707 -21.79 -35.24 34.63
C LYS A 707 -21.80 -36.57 33.86
N ASP A 708 -21.04 -36.64 32.79
CA ASP A 708 -20.78 -37.91 32.12
C ASP A 708 -19.95 -38.88 32.97
N ALA A 709 -20.02 -40.16 32.59
CA ALA A 709 -19.30 -41.23 33.29
C ALA A 709 -17.78 -41.13 33.14
N THR A 710 -17.31 -40.54 32.02
CA THR A 710 -15.89 -40.32 31.70
C THR A 710 -15.25 -39.22 32.55
N ALA A 711 -16.04 -38.24 32.98
CA ALA A 711 -15.56 -37.10 33.74
C ALA A 711 -15.29 -37.46 35.21
N THR A 712 -14.31 -36.82 35.84
CA THR A 712 -14.04 -36.95 37.28
C THR A 712 -14.05 -35.59 37.96
N TYR A 713 -14.57 -35.52 39.19
CA TYR A 713 -14.39 -34.32 40.01
C TYR A 713 -12.99 -34.36 40.59
N SER A 714 -12.22 -33.32 40.33
CA SER A 714 -10.87 -33.14 40.85
C SER A 714 -10.71 -31.70 41.32
N ASN A 715 -9.74 -31.43 42.17
CA ASN A 715 -9.30 -30.05 42.45
C ASN A 715 -8.08 -29.68 41.60
N GLN A 716 -7.71 -30.59 40.67
CA GLN A 716 -6.53 -30.59 39.80
C GLN A 716 -6.85 -31.38 38.50
N CYS A 717 -7.15 -30.70 37.40
CA CYS A 717 -7.39 -31.35 36.09
C CYS A 717 -6.11 -31.63 35.34
N LEU A 718 -6.15 -32.57 34.37
CA LEU A 718 -5.00 -33.04 33.59
C LEU A 718 -5.07 -32.56 32.13
N THR A 719 -3.91 -32.22 31.55
CA THR A 719 -3.63 -31.89 30.15
C THR A 719 -2.91 -33.07 29.50
N TYR A 720 -3.32 -33.45 28.29
CA TYR A 720 -2.71 -34.53 27.52
C TYR A 720 -1.39 -34.06 26.89
N VAL A 721 -0.30 -34.78 27.18
CA VAL A 721 1.06 -34.45 26.72
C VAL A 721 1.74 -35.75 26.24
N PRO A 722 1.53 -36.17 24.98
CA PRO A 722 1.95 -37.49 24.48
C PRO A 722 3.46 -37.66 24.25
N ASP A 723 4.25 -36.58 24.37
CA ASP A 723 5.70 -36.66 24.28
C ASP A 723 6.29 -36.84 25.67
N ASP A 724 6.74 -38.06 25.99
CA ASP A 724 7.36 -38.41 27.28
C ASP A 724 8.42 -37.39 27.74
N ALA A 725 9.18 -36.81 26.80
CA ALA A 725 10.26 -35.88 27.13
C ALA A 725 9.75 -34.47 27.47
N PHE A 726 8.67 -34.03 26.83
CA PHE A 726 7.97 -32.80 27.17
C PHE A 726 7.19 -32.96 28.48
N GLU A 727 6.46 -34.06 28.63
CA GLU A 727 5.74 -34.41 29.86
C GLU A 727 6.68 -34.50 31.06
N GLN A 728 7.79 -35.23 30.93
CA GLN A 728 8.80 -35.35 31.98
C GLN A 728 9.41 -33.99 32.35
N TRP A 729 9.55 -33.08 31.39
CA TRP A 729 9.99 -31.72 31.68
C TRP A 729 8.96 -30.98 32.54
N ILE A 730 7.68 -31.06 32.20
CA ILE A 730 6.59 -30.44 32.98
C ILE A 730 6.58 -31.00 34.41
N ILE A 731 6.61 -32.33 34.55
CA ILE A 731 6.64 -33.01 35.85
C ILE A 731 7.83 -32.55 36.70
N SER A 732 9.01 -32.35 36.09
CA SER A 732 10.23 -31.96 36.81
C SER A 732 10.25 -30.49 37.23
N ASN A 733 9.41 -29.64 36.63
CA ASN A 733 9.44 -28.19 36.81
C ASN A 733 8.16 -27.62 37.43
N THR A 734 7.21 -28.48 37.82
CA THR A 734 5.97 -28.08 38.45
C THR A 734 5.80 -28.71 39.85
N PRO A 735 4.94 -28.15 40.73
CA PRO A 735 4.92 -28.50 42.16
C PRO A 735 4.46 -29.92 42.51
N GLU A 736 3.92 -30.69 41.56
CA GLU A 736 3.38 -32.02 41.81
C GLU A 736 4.12 -33.09 41.00
N ASN A 737 4.79 -33.98 41.73
CA ASN A 737 5.56 -35.07 41.16
C ASN A 737 4.63 -36.13 40.55
N GLY A 738 4.34 -36.00 39.26
CA GLY A 738 3.67 -37.01 38.43
C GLY A 738 4.60 -38.16 38.01
N VAL A 739 4.00 -39.19 37.42
CA VAL A 739 4.70 -40.20 36.61
C VAL A 739 4.53 -39.82 35.14
N VAL A 740 5.46 -40.22 34.27
CA VAL A 740 5.28 -40.06 32.81
C VAL A 740 4.21 -41.05 32.38
N ASP A 741 3.01 -40.56 32.11
CA ASP A 741 1.84 -41.34 31.74
C ASP A 741 0.95 -40.67 30.66
N ASP A 742 1.52 -39.75 29.88
CA ASP A 742 0.90 -38.87 28.90
C ASP A 742 0.01 -37.75 29.49
N TRP A 743 0.02 -37.51 30.80
CA TRP A 743 -0.86 -36.55 31.46
C TRP A 743 -0.19 -35.73 32.56
N VAL A 744 -0.41 -34.42 32.55
CA VAL A 744 0.10 -33.48 33.57
C VAL A 744 -1.03 -32.62 34.12
N TYR A 745 -0.96 -32.15 35.37
CA TYR A 745 -2.02 -31.26 35.85
C TYR A 745 -2.06 -29.92 35.10
N THR A 746 -3.18 -29.55 34.50
CA THR A 746 -3.40 -28.26 33.84
C THR A 746 -3.13 -27.08 34.77
N SER A 747 -3.52 -27.19 36.05
CA SER A 747 -3.22 -26.17 37.06
C SER A 747 -1.73 -25.95 37.29
N ASN A 748 -0.90 -26.92 36.92
CA ASN A 748 0.55 -26.82 37.00
C ASN A 748 1.16 -26.10 35.79
N ILE A 749 0.43 -25.98 34.66
CA ILE A 749 0.94 -25.38 33.42
C ILE A 749 0.22 -24.09 32.99
N GLU A 750 -1.05 -23.90 33.33
CA GLU A 750 -1.89 -22.76 32.86
C GLU A 750 -1.32 -21.40 33.29
N ASN A 751 -0.64 -21.35 34.43
CA ASN A 751 0.00 -20.16 34.98
C ASN A 751 1.48 -20.01 34.58
N ILE A 752 2.00 -20.87 33.70
CA ILE A 752 3.39 -20.80 33.24
C ILE A 752 3.52 -19.66 32.23
N VAL A 753 4.14 -18.57 32.68
CA VAL A 753 4.44 -17.39 31.85
C VAL A 753 5.65 -17.60 30.94
N THR A 754 6.54 -18.52 31.28
CA THR A 754 7.78 -18.76 30.54
C THR A 754 8.07 -20.26 30.42
N LEU A 755 8.16 -20.73 29.18
CA LEU A 755 8.53 -22.10 28.86
C LEU A 755 9.93 -22.09 28.21
N ASN A 756 10.91 -22.71 28.88
CA ASN A 756 12.30 -22.75 28.38
C ASN A 756 12.82 -24.19 28.38
N LEU A 757 12.85 -24.77 27.19
CA LEU A 757 13.16 -26.16 26.94
C LEU A 757 14.52 -26.27 26.27
N ASN A 758 15.34 -27.20 26.76
CA ASN A 758 16.61 -27.57 26.15
C ASN A 758 16.73 -29.08 26.17
N ASN A 759 16.11 -29.74 25.20
CA ASN A 759 15.95 -31.19 25.21
C ASN A 759 16.01 -31.77 23.80
N THR A 760 16.84 -32.78 23.60
CA THR A 760 17.02 -33.48 22.32
C THR A 760 15.95 -34.52 22.03
N ALA A 761 15.17 -34.91 23.03
CA ALA A 761 14.19 -35.98 22.92
C ALA A 761 12.78 -35.51 22.54
N ILE A 762 12.48 -34.21 22.65
CA ILE A 762 11.15 -33.66 22.31
C ILE A 762 10.94 -33.70 20.79
N GLN A 763 9.81 -34.27 20.38
CA GLN A 763 9.37 -34.44 18.99
C GLN A 763 7.99 -33.84 18.75
N ASP A 764 7.16 -33.76 19.80
CA ASP A 764 5.79 -33.25 19.75
C ASP A 764 5.54 -32.26 20.90
N PHE A 765 4.75 -31.23 20.61
CA PHE A 765 4.34 -30.17 21.53
C PHE A 765 2.83 -30.13 21.77
N THR A 766 2.10 -31.20 21.43
CA THR A 766 0.68 -31.34 21.80
C THR A 766 0.49 -31.10 23.31
N GLY A 767 -0.55 -30.32 23.67
CA GLY A 767 -0.80 -29.83 25.02
C GLY A 767 -0.16 -28.47 25.33
N LEU A 768 0.63 -27.89 24.41
CA LEU A 768 1.21 -26.55 24.58
C LEU A 768 0.14 -25.44 24.55
N GLU A 769 -0.98 -25.68 23.87
CA GLU A 769 -2.16 -24.82 23.81
C GLU A 769 -2.79 -24.54 25.19
N ASP A 770 -2.54 -25.39 26.18
CA ASP A 770 -3.06 -25.26 27.56
C ASP A 770 -2.27 -24.26 28.42
N PHE A 771 -1.16 -23.75 27.90
CA PHE A 771 -0.34 -22.76 28.58
C PHE A 771 -0.95 -21.36 28.38
N SER A 772 -2.14 -21.14 28.92
CA SER A 772 -2.97 -19.94 28.69
C SER A 772 -2.32 -18.62 29.09
N SER A 773 -1.32 -18.64 29.99
CA SER A 773 -0.57 -17.44 30.39
C SER A 773 0.79 -17.28 29.70
N LEU A 774 1.09 -18.08 28.65
CA LEU A 774 2.44 -18.16 28.09
C LEU A 774 2.82 -16.94 27.24
N GLU A 775 3.68 -16.10 27.81
CA GLU A 775 4.21 -14.93 27.11
C GLU A 775 5.58 -15.20 26.45
N ASN A 776 6.35 -16.15 26.99
CA ASN A 776 7.74 -16.37 26.58
C ASN A 776 8.00 -17.85 26.26
N PHE A 777 8.10 -18.18 24.98
CA PHE A 777 8.40 -19.54 24.52
C PHE A 777 9.85 -19.64 24.03
N LYS A 778 10.58 -20.61 24.57
CA LYS A 778 11.94 -20.94 24.16
C LYS A 778 12.14 -22.45 24.06
N VAL A 779 12.57 -22.91 22.90
CA VAL A 779 13.02 -24.28 22.68
C VAL A 779 14.43 -24.31 22.08
N LYS A 780 15.26 -25.20 22.60
CA LYS A 780 16.62 -25.43 22.14
C LYS A 780 16.92 -26.91 21.98
N ASN A 781 17.71 -27.25 20.95
CA ASN A 781 18.25 -28.58 20.70
C ASN A 781 17.18 -29.67 20.49
N ALA A 782 15.93 -29.34 20.17
CA ALA A 782 14.90 -30.33 19.82
C ALA A 782 15.15 -30.85 18.38
N VAL A 783 16.18 -31.68 18.25
CA VAL A 783 16.73 -32.12 16.96
C VAL A 783 15.78 -33.02 16.18
N ASN A 784 14.80 -33.63 16.84
CA ASN A 784 13.81 -34.51 16.21
C ASN A 784 12.49 -33.79 15.88
N LEU A 785 12.33 -32.53 16.29
CA LEU A 785 11.14 -31.72 16.00
C LEU A 785 11.11 -31.33 14.52
N SER A 786 10.07 -31.74 13.80
CA SER A 786 9.88 -31.46 12.36
C SER A 786 8.95 -30.27 12.10
N SER A 787 7.98 -30.04 13.00
CA SER A 787 7.03 -28.93 12.95
C SER A 787 6.80 -28.33 14.33
N LEU A 788 6.58 -27.03 14.37
CA LEU A 788 6.17 -26.30 15.57
C LEU A 788 4.99 -25.39 15.22
N ASP A 789 3.87 -25.57 15.90
CA ASP A 789 2.66 -24.77 15.74
C ASP A 789 2.44 -23.90 16.98
N LEU A 790 2.50 -22.58 16.81
CA LEU A 790 2.28 -21.58 17.86
C LEU A 790 1.07 -20.69 17.54
N LYS A 791 0.23 -21.08 16.56
CA LYS A 791 -0.78 -20.19 15.97
C LYS A 791 -1.84 -19.70 16.97
N ASP A 792 -2.18 -20.51 17.98
CA ASP A 792 -3.25 -20.26 18.96
C ASP A 792 -2.75 -19.62 20.26
N LEU A 793 -1.45 -19.28 20.35
CA LEU A 793 -0.85 -18.61 21.50
C LEU A 793 -0.84 -17.09 21.30
N TYR A 794 -2.00 -16.46 21.47
CA TYR A 794 -2.21 -15.03 21.16
C TYR A 794 -1.42 -14.06 22.07
N ASP A 795 -1.18 -14.46 23.32
CA ASP A 795 -0.44 -13.68 24.33
C ASP A 795 1.09 -13.80 24.23
N LEU A 796 1.58 -14.54 23.24
CA LEU A 796 3.01 -14.80 23.09
C LEU A 796 3.76 -13.55 22.67
N LYS A 797 4.58 -13.01 23.58
CA LYS A 797 5.43 -11.84 23.37
C LYS A 797 6.80 -12.19 22.79
N LYS A 798 7.37 -13.34 23.16
CA LYS A 798 8.73 -13.73 22.75
C LYS A 798 8.81 -15.17 22.29
N VAL A 799 9.39 -15.36 21.10
CA VAL A 799 9.66 -16.68 20.50
C VAL A 799 11.15 -16.87 20.31
N THR A 800 11.72 -17.91 20.92
CA THR A 800 13.12 -18.30 20.74
C THR A 800 13.23 -19.77 20.32
N VAL A 801 13.73 -20.06 19.11
CA VAL A 801 13.90 -21.42 18.59
C VAL A 801 15.33 -21.62 18.12
N LEU A 802 16.07 -22.52 18.77
CA LEU A 802 17.52 -22.66 18.60
C LEU A 802 17.95 -24.11 18.36
N SER A 803 18.72 -24.37 17.31
CA SER A 803 19.35 -25.68 17.07
C SER A 803 18.35 -26.84 16.93
N CYS A 804 17.15 -26.57 16.40
CA CYS A 804 16.15 -27.58 16.03
C CYS A 804 16.39 -27.99 14.57
N LEU A 805 17.37 -28.87 14.37
CA LEU A 805 18.00 -29.10 13.06
C LEU A 805 17.10 -29.78 12.00
N ASN A 806 15.96 -30.34 12.39
CA ASN A 806 14.98 -30.95 11.48
C ASN A 806 13.69 -30.13 11.34
N LEU A 807 13.62 -28.93 11.96
CA LEU A 807 12.42 -28.09 11.96
C LEU A 807 12.25 -27.39 10.60
N THR A 808 11.41 -27.95 9.73
CA THR A 808 11.13 -27.36 8.41
C THR A 808 9.93 -26.42 8.42
N THR A 809 9.01 -26.60 9.37
CA THR A 809 7.76 -25.85 9.44
C THR A 809 7.63 -25.14 10.79
N LEU A 810 7.55 -23.81 10.77
CA LEU A 810 7.28 -22.98 11.92
C LEU A 810 6.06 -22.11 11.63
N LYS A 811 5.00 -22.26 12.41
CA LYS A 811 3.83 -21.37 12.36
C LYS A 811 3.85 -20.45 13.55
N LEU A 812 3.93 -19.15 13.28
CA LEU A 812 3.87 -18.10 14.29
C LEU A 812 2.41 -17.69 14.57
N PRO A 813 2.14 -17.01 15.70
CA PRO A 813 0.83 -16.42 15.96
C PRO A 813 0.36 -15.49 14.83
N LYS A 814 -0.97 -15.39 14.64
CA LYS A 814 -1.58 -14.59 13.57
C LYS A 814 -1.27 -13.09 13.75
N ALA A 815 -0.62 -12.48 12.76
CA ALA A 815 0.01 -11.16 12.87
C ALA A 815 -0.89 -10.02 13.40
N VAL A 816 -2.16 -9.96 12.96
CA VAL A 816 -3.09 -8.87 13.33
C VAL A 816 -3.57 -8.98 14.79
N SER A 817 -3.67 -10.21 15.31
CA SER A 817 -4.16 -10.49 16.67
C SER A 817 -3.02 -10.91 17.62
N SER A 818 -1.77 -10.68 17.23
CA SER A 818 -0.60 -11.17 17.94
C SER A 818 0.03 -10.09 18.83
N SER A 819 0.39 -10.49 20.05
CA SER A 819 1.17 -9.68 21.02
C SER A 819 2.69 -9.83 20.84
N LEU A 820 3.17 -10.35 19.70
CA LEU A 820 4.57 -10.73 19.50
C LEU A 820 5.51 -9.53 19.37
N GLU A 821 6.47 -9.42 20.29
CA GLU A 821 7.45 -8.33 20.41
C GLU A 821 8.85 -8.73 19.92
N GLU A 822 9.26 -9.99 20.12
CA GLU A 822 10.61 -10.47 19.77
C GLU A 822 10.61 -11.88 19.16
N ILE A 823 11.39 -12.04 18.08
CA ILE A 823 11.69 -13.32 17.45
C ILE A 823 13.19 -13.56 17.47
N PHE A 824 13.62 -14.71 17.99
CA PHE A 824 14.99 -15.20 17.88
C PHE A 824 15.06 -16.63 17.32
N LEU A 825 15.51 -16.74 16.07
CA LEU A 825 15.69 -18.02 15.38
C LEU A 825 17.17 -18.30 15.10
N ALA A 826 17.65 -19.48 15.48
CA ALA A 826 19.02 -19.86 15.18
C ALA A 826 19.23 -21.34 14.85
N ASP A 827 20.12 -21.62 13.91
CA ASP A 827 20.52 -22.99 13.53
C ASP A 827 19.28 -23.85 13.14
N LEU A 828 18.45 -23.36 12.20
CA LEU A 828 17.22 -24.02 11.71
C LEU A 828 17.25 -24.21 10.19
N PRO A 829 16.66 -25.30 9.64
CA PRO A 829 16.60 -25.56 8.20
C PRO A 829 15.36 -24.96 7.51
N ILE A 830 14.73 -23.92 8.07
CA ILE A 830 13.60 -23.25 7.44
C ILE A 830 14.04 -22.54 6.14
N THR A 831 13.23 -22.66 5.08
CA THR A 831 13.56 -22.11 3.74
C THR A 831 13.00 -20.73 3.51
N GLU A 832 11.94 -20.37 4.23
CA GLU A 832 11.24 -19.10 4.11
C GLU A 832 10.86 -18.57 5.50
N LEU A 833 10.96 -17.26 5.67
CA LEU A 833 10.43 -16.54 6.82
C LEU A 833 9.69 -15.29 6.34
N LYS A 834 8.38 -15.26 6.57
CA LYS A 834 7.47 -14.16 6.22
C LYS A 834 7.00 -13.46 7.48
N LEU A 835 7.35 -12.19 7.63
CA LEU A 835 6.94 -11.34 8.75
C LEU A 835 6.21 -10.10 8.21
N LYS A 836 4.88 -10.21 8.08
CA LYS A 836 4.02 -9.15 7.54
C LYS A 836 2.92 -8.78 8.53
N GLY A 837 2.85 -7.51 8.93
CA GLY A 837 1.74 -6.95 9.71
C GLY A 837 1.77 -7.26 11.21
N TYR A 838 2.94 -7.57 11.78
CA TYR A 838 3.07 -7.75 13.23
C TYR A 838 3.19 -6.37 13.90
N ASN A 839 2.06 -5.87 14.41
CA ASN A 839 1.93 -4.50 14.90
C ASN A 839 2.68 -4.20 16.21
N GLN A 840 3.12 -5.24 16.94
CA GLN A 840 3.87 -5.12 18.19
C GLN A 840 5.33 -5.60 18.06
N LEU A 841 5.77 -6.07 16.88
CA LEU A 841 7.08 -6.69 16.71
C LEU A 841 8.19 -5.64 16.69
N GLU A 842 9.01 -5.61 17.73
CA GLU A 842 10.10 -4.65 17.91
C GLU A 842 11.48 -5.22 17.51
N ASN A 843 11.68 -6.53 17.66
CA ASN A 843 13.01 -7.15 17.61
C ASN A 843 13.04 -8.45 16.78
N ILE A 844 13.93 -8.51 15.79
CA ILE A 844 14.18 -9.70 14.98
C ILE A 844 15.66 -10.10 15.09
N LYS A 845 15.91 -11.35 15.51
CA LYS A 845 17.25 -11.94 15.61
C LYS A 845 17.30 -13.27 14.84
N LEU A 846 18.13 -13.33 13.80
CA LEU A 846 18.29 -14.49 12.94
C LEU A 846 19.76 -14.91 12.90
N LYS A 847 20.06 -16.19 13.11
CA LYS A 847 21.45 -16.66 13.14
C LYS A 847 21.61 -18.04 12.53
N LYS A 848 22.52 -18.21 11.56
CA LYS A 848 22.82 -19.50 10.93
C LYS A 848 21.58 -20.20 10.33
N LEU A 849 20.75 -19.43 9.63
CA LEU A 849 19.61 -19.96 8.87
C LEU A 849 20.08 -20.25 7.44
N THR A 850 20.89 -21.30 7.27
CA THR A 850 21.61 -21.57 6.00
C THR A 850 20.74 -22.14 4.89
N ALA A 851 19.51 -22.53 5.19
CA ALA A 851 18.53 -22.96 4.20
C ALA A 851 17.60 -21.82 3.76
N LEU A 852 17.67 -20.66 4.44
CA LEU A 852 16.79 -19.52 4.18
C LEU A 852 17.15 -18.88 2.84
N THR A 853 16.25 -19.00 1.87
CA THR A 853 16.40 -18.42 0.53
C THR A 853 15.62 -17.11 0.37
N SER A 854 14.62 -16.87 1.24
CA SER A 854 13.80 -15.66 1.23
C SER A 854 13.56 -15.13 2.64
N LEU A 855 13.84 -13.84 2.85
CA LEU A 855 13.50 -13.08 4.05
C LEU A 855 12.65 -11.87 3.65
N LYS A 856 11.37 -11.89 4.02
CA LYS A 856 10.43 -10.79 3.74
C LYS A 856 9.91 -10.21 5.05
N ILE A 857 10.31 -8.96 5.35
CA ILE A 857 9.90 -8.21 6.54
C ILE A 857 9.18 -6.95 6.06
N LYS A 858 7.86 -6.90 6.21
CA LYS A 858 7.04 -5.83 5.62
C LYS A 858 5.92 -5.36 6.55
N ASN A 859 5.62 -4.06 6.55
CA ASN A 859 4.49 -3.49 7.30
C ASN A 859 4.54 -3.81 8.80
N ASN A 860 5.70 -3.69 9.45
CA ASN A 860 5.82 -3.84 10.90
C ASN A 860 6.10 -2.46 11.50
N PRO A 861 5.05 -1.71 11.92
CA PRO A 861 5.14 -0.27 12.18
C PRO A 861 6.03 0.09 13.37
N VAL A 862 6.25 -0.83 14.32
CA VAL A 862 7.06 -0.60 15.53
C VAL A 862 8.39 -1.36 15.53
N LEU A 863 8.79 -1.93 14.39
CA LEU A 863 10.02 -2.72 14.28
C LEU A 863 11.25 -1.81 14.38
N ASN A 864 12.06 -2.00 15.43
CA ASN A 864 13.21 -1.15 15.73
C ASN A 864 14.56 -1.82 15.41
N TYR A 865 14.68 -3.13 15.66
CA TYR A 865 15.97 -3.83 15.64
C TYR A 865 15.92 -5.08 14.78
N ILE A 866 16.78 -5.14 13.75
CA ILE A 866 16.92 -6.30 12.88
C ILE A 866 18.38 -6.77 12.91
N THR A 867 18.61 -7.99 13.39
CA THR A 867 19.92 -8.64 13.37
C THR A 867 19.84 -9.97 12.64
N ALA A 868 20.56 -10.12 11.53
CA ALA A 868 20.72 -11.38 10.82
C ALA A 868 22.20 -11.72 10.63
N LYS A 869 22.60 -12.96 10.95
CA LYS A 869 24.00 -13.42 10.81
C LYS A 869 24.13 -14.81 10.22
N ASN A 870 25.06 -15.01 9.27
CA ASN A 870 25.33 -16.31 8.62
C ASN A 870 24.09 -16.95 7.95
N ALA A 871 23.41 -16.25 7.06
CA ALA A 871 22.30 -16.77 6.24
C ALA A 871 22.68 -16.65 4.75
N THR A 872 21.87 -17.16 3.84
CA THR A 872 22.25 -17.38 2.43
C THR A 872 21.37 -16.65 1.40
N PHE A 873 20.46 -15.77 1.82
CA PHE A 873 19.61 -15.03 0.89
C PHE A 873 20.32 -13.79 0.34
N SER A 874 20.12 -13.48 -0.94
CA SER A 874 20.89 -12.44 -1.64
C SER A 874 20.39 -11.03 -1.38
N ASN A 875 19.08 -10.82 -1.17
CA ASN A 875 18.46 -9.49 -1.00
C ASN A 875 17.24 -9.59 -0.07
N PRO A 876 17.27 -9.02 1.16
CA PRO A 876 16.09 -8.95 2.02
C PRO A 876 15.11 -7.89 1.49
N ILE A 877 13.81 -8.13 1.68
CA ILE A 877 12.78 -7.10 1.49
C ILE A 877 12.47 -6.51 2.87
N LEU A 878 12.69 -5.19 3.02
CA LEU A 878 12.54 -4.43 4.27
C LEU A 878 11.50 -3.28 4.16
N ASP A 879 10.55 -3.40 3.23
CA ASP A 879 9.61 -2.33 2.90
C ASP A 879 8.67 -1.95 4.05
N ASN A 880 8.40 -0.65 4.18
CA ASN A 880 7.40 -0.10 5.11
C ASN A 880 7.59 -0.55 6.57
N ASN A 881 8.82 -0.43 7.07
CA ASN A 881 9.17 -0.56 8.48
C ASN A 881 9.79 0.78 8.95
N PRO A 882 8.96 1.81 9.18
CA PRO A 882 9.41 3.20 9.31
C PRO A 882 10.26 3.47 10.56
N GLU A 883 10.12 2.66 11.62
CA GLU A 883 10.77 2.85 12.92
C GLU A 883 12.09 2.08 13.09
N VAL A 884 12.66 1.50 12.02
CA VAL A 884 13.91 0.71 12.13
C VAL A 884 15.08 1.62 12.46
N ARG A 885 15.65 1.45 13.67
CA ARG A 885 16.80 2.22 14.19
C ARG A 885 18.13 1.52 14.04
N SER A 886 18.16 0.18 14.10
CA SER A 886 19.39 -0.59 13.98
C SER A 886 19.21 -1.78 13.04
N LEU A 887 20.06 -1.82 12.01
CA LEU A 887 20.09 -2.88 11.01
C LEU A 887 21.47 -3.54 10.98
N SER A 888 21.54 -4.81 11.36
CA SER A 888 22.76 -5.60 11.36
C SER A 888 22.62 -6.85 10.49
N LEU A 889 23.20 -6.86 9.29
CA LEU A 889 23.15 -7.95 8.31
C LEU A 889 24.57 -8.47 8.03
N ILE A 890 25.02 -9.48 8.79
CA ILE A 890 26.43 -9.92 8.80
C ILE A 890 26.60 -11.26 8.10
N LYS A 891 27.49 -11.35 7.11
CA LYS A 891 27.77 -12.63 6.41
C LYS A 891 26.50 -13.26 5.84
N MET A 892 25.72 -12.45 5.13
CA MET A 892 24.52 -12.85 4.39
C MET A 892 24.83 -13.17 2.92
N GLY A 893 25.92 -12.62 2.37
CA GLY A 893 26.21 -12.69 0.93
C GLY A 893 25.43 -11.66 0.11
N LEU A 894 25.11 -10.51 0.71
CA LEU A 894 24.44 -9.41 0.00
C LEU A 894 25.34 -8.83 -1.08
N THR A 895 24.76 -8.59 -2.26
CA THR A 895 25.42 -7.87 -3.37
C THR A 895 24.94 -6.43 -3.51
N SER A 896 23.76 -6.11 -2.97
CA SER A 896 23.23 -4.76 -2.88
C SER A 896 22.38 -4.60 -1.62
N LEU A 897 22.15 -3.36 -1.19
CA LEU A 897 21.26 -3.03 -0.08
C LEU A 897 20.68 -1.63 -0.29
N ASP A 898 19.36 -1.50 -0.24
CA ASP A 898 18.66 -0.22 -0.24
C ASP A 898 18.20 0.13 1.18
N THR A 899 18.74 1.23 1.73
CA THR A 899 18.37 1.76 3.05
C THR A 899 17.56 3.06 2.95
N SER A 900 17.19 3.50 1.75
CA SER A 900 16.60 4.83 1.51
C SER A 900 15.26 5.05 2.21
N ALA A 901 14.50 3.98 2.45
CA ALA A 901 13.22 4.01 3.17
C ALA A 901 13.37 3.98 4.70
N LEU A 902 14.57 3.69 5.24
CA LEU A 902 14.83 3.55 6.68
C LEU A 902 15.28 4.90 7.27
N LEU A 903 14.37 5.87 7.28
CA LEU A 903 14.68 7.26 7.65
C LEU A 903 15.06 7.43 9.14
N GLU A 904 14.64 6.49 9.98
CA GLU A 904 14.95 6.45 11.41
C GLU A 904 16.24 5.67 11.75
N LEU A 905 16.99 5.21 10.74
CA LEU A 905 18.17 4.38 10.94
C LEU A 905 19.31 5.15 11.64
N GLU A 906 19.69 4.69 12.83
CA GLU A 906 20.76 5.23 13.68
C GLU A 906 22.05 4.38 13.61
N GLU A 907 21.93 3.07 13.40
CA GLU A 907 23.05 2.13 13.32
C GLU A 907 22.91 1.17 12.13
N LEU A 908 23.97 1.06 11.32
CA LEU A 908 24.06 0.12 10.21
C LEU A 908 25.32 -0.74 10.31
N ASN A 909 25.15 -2.07 10.37
CA ASN A 909 26.25 -3.04 10.36
C ASN A 909 26.04 -4.08 9.24
N ILE A 910 26.84 -3.97 8.19
CA ILE A 910 26.79 -4.83 7.00
C ILE A 910 28.12 -5.54 6.77
N HIS A 911 28.82 -5.86 7.86
CA HIS A 911 30.11 -6.53 7.84
C HIS A 911 30.09 -7.86 7.06
N ASN A 912 31.13 -8.11 6.28
CA ASN A 912 31.40 -9.38 5.61
C ASN A 912 30.29 -9.79 4.64
N ASN A 913 29.96 -8.93 3.68
CA ASN A 913 29.11 -9.25 2.54
C ASN A 913 29.89 -9.02 1.23
N SER A 914 29.19 -8.85 0.11
CA SER A 914 29.75 -8.65 -1.24
C SER A 914 29.18 -7.39 -1.89
N LEU A 915 28.95 -6.33 -1.09
CA LEU A 915 28.43 -5.06 -1.59
C LEU A 915 29.50 -4.33 -2.41
N ILE A 916 29.14 -3.82 -3.59
CA ILE A 916 30.05 -3.10 -4.51
C ILE A 916 29.93 -1.57 -4.33
N ASP A 917 28.76 -1.12 -3.90
CA ASP A 917 28.47 0.26 -3.52
C ASP A 917 27.54 0.27 -2.29
N LEU A 918 27.54 1.39 -1.59
CA LEU A 918 26.62 1.66 -0.49
C LEU A 918 26.29 3.15 -0.47
N ASP A 919 25.00 3.47 -0.49
CA ASP A 919 24.50 4.82 -0.32
C ASP A 919 23.67 4.92 0.97
N VAL A 920 24.14 5.73 1.91
CA VAL A 920 23.43 6.05 3.17
C VAL A 920 23.09 7.53 3.29
N SER A 921 23.11 8.28 2.18
CA SER A 921 22.85 9.73 2.15
C SER A 921 21.44 10.09 2.63
N SER A 922 20.46 9.21 2.43
CA SER A 922 19.08 9.40 2.93
C SER A 922 18.93 9.15 4.43
N ASN A 923 19.90 8.49 5.07
CA ASN A 923 19.82 8.10 6.49
C ASN A 923 20.36 9.22 7.39
N VAL A 924 19.62 10.33 7.49
CA VAL A 924 20.03 11.56 8.19
C VAL A 924 20.21 11.40 9.71
N LYS A 925 19.75 10.29 10.30
CA LYS A 925 19.92 9.95 11.72
C LYS A 925 21.08 8.99 11.99
N LEU A 926 21.72 8.47 10.94
CA LEU A 926 22.76 7.45 11.07
C LEU A 926 23.96 8.03 11.84
N ALA A 927 24.35 7.36 12.92
CA ALA A 927 25.43 7.76 13.83
C ALA A 927 26.49 6.67 14.01
N SER A 928 26.25 5.45 13.50
CA SER A 928 27.19 4.34 13.52
C SER A 928 27.11 3.54 12.21
N LEU A 929 28.24 3.38 11.52
CA LEU A 929 28.33 2.64 10.26
C LEU A 929 29.51 1.66 10.29
N THR A 930 29.22 0.37 10.13
CA THR A 930 30.23 -0.68 9.91
C THR A 930 29.95 -1.38 8.59
N CYS A 931 30.81 -1.17 7.59
CA CYS A 931 30.71 -1.77 6.26
C CYS A 931 32.01 -2.50 5.84
N THR A 932 32.75 -3.02 6.83
CA THR A 932 34.02 -3.70 6.59
C THR A 932 33.88 -5.06 5.91
N LYS A 933 34.93 -5.44 5.16
CA LYS A 933 34.98 -6.71 4.41
C LYS A 933 33.83 -6.83 3.41
N ASN A 934 33.65 -5.82 2.58
CA ASN A 934 32.81 -5.87 1.39
C ASN A 934 33.70 -5.72 0.14
N GLU A 935 33.08 -5.43 -1.00
CA GLU A 935 33.75 -5.17 -2.28
C GLU A 935 33.52 -3.71 -2.71
N LEU A 936 33.37 -2.81 -1.72
CA LEU A 936 32.97 -1.42 -1.96
C LEU A 936 34.01 -0.68 -2.79
N LYS A 937 33.55 0.03 -3.81
CA LYS A 937 34.36 0.97 -4.61
C LYS A 937 34.14 2.41 -4.19
N VAL A 938 32.90 2.74 -3.85
CA VAL A 938 32.46 4.05 -3.38
C VAL A 938 31.50 3.85 -2.21
N LEU A 939 31.60 4.75 -1.23
CA LEU A 939 30.65 4.86 -0.13
C LEU A 939 30.09 6.29 -0.09
N ASN A 940 28.79 6.44 -0.30
CA ASN A 940 28.14 7.73 -0.12
C ASN A 940 27.63 7.88 1.32
N ALA A 941 28.40 8.58 2.16
CA ALA A 941 28.05 8.86 3.55
C ALA A 941 27.57 10.32 3.76
N LYS A 942 27.27 11.06 2.69
CA LYS A 942 26.87 12.48 2.74
C LYS A 942 25.41 12.64 3.20
N ASN A 943 25.17 12.38 4.48
CA ASN A 943 23.82 12.31 5.07
C ASN A 943 23.46 13.50 5.95
N GLY A 944 24.28 14.55 5.98
CA GLY A 944 24.12 15.71 6.84
C GLY A 944 24.40 15.45 8.33
N ASN A 945 24.86 14.25 8.70
CA ASN A 945 25.05 13.83 10.08
C ASN A 945 26.46 13.32 10.41
N ASN A 946 27.45 13.51 9.51
CA ASN A 946 28.82 13.01 9.71
C ASN A 946 29.47 13.48 11.02
N ALA A 947 29.14 14.69 11.49
CA ALA A 947 29.68 15.23 12.74
C ALA A 947 29.21 14.48 14.00
N ASN A 948 28.11 13.73 13.91
CA ASN A 948 27.55 12.94 15.00
C ASN A 948 27.93 11.46 14.90
N PHE A 949 28.80 11.06 13.96
CA PHE A 949 29.25 9.68 13.86
C PHE A 949 30.10 9.32 15.08
N THR A 950 29.60 8.39 15.87
CA THR A 950 30.31 7.83 17.04
C THR A 950 31.23 6.68 16.65
N ALA A 951 30.93 5.99 15.55
CA ALA A 951 31.74 4.93 14.98
C ALA A 951 31.57 4.89 13.45
N MET A 952 32.68 4.77 12.73
CA MET A 952 32.71 4.55 11.28
C MET A 952 33.85 3.60 10.95
N ASP A 953 33.52 2.45 10.37
CA ASP A 953 34.50 1.48 9.89
C ASP A 953 34.11 0.96 8.50
N ALA A 954 34.88 1.40 7.50
CA ALA A 954 34.81 0.97 6.11
C ALA A 954 36.11 0.28 5.66
N SER A 955 36.94 -0.18 6.60
CA SER A 955 38.19 -0.89 6.30
C SER A 955 37.97 -2.27 5.67
N ASN A 956 39.01 -2.82 5.06
CA ASN A 956 39.02 -4.09 4.34
C ASN A 956 38.07 -4.10 3.12
N ASN A 957 37.96 -2.98 2.42
CA ASN A 957 37.40 -2.83 1.09
C ASN A 957 38.54 -2.46 0.13
N ALA A 958 39.18 -3.46 -0.47
CA ALA A 958 40.43 -3.26 -1.22
C ALA A 958 40.31 -2.23 -2.35
N ASP A 959 39.12 -2.09 -2.95
CA ASP A 959 38.88 -1.20 -4.09
C ASP A 959 38.19 0.12 -3.69
N LEU A 960 38.01 0.38 -2.38
CA LEU A 960 37.34 1.60 -1.89
C LEU A 960 38.27 2.80 -2.06
N PHE A 961 38.08 3.55 -3.14
CA PHE A 961 38.93 4.70 -3.46
C PHE A 961 38.42 6.00 -2.84
N CYS A 962 37.12 6.13 -2.55
CA CYS A 962 36.56 7.37 -2.01
C CYS A 962 35.34 7.16 -1.10
N VAL A 963 35.28 7.92 -0.01
CA VAL A 963 34.11 8.09 0.85
C VAL A 963 33.58 9.52 0.70
N GLN A 964 32.33 9.63 0.25
CA GLN A 964 31.67 10.92 0.09
C GLN A 964 31.14 11.41 1.44
N VAL A 965 31.49 12.63 1.83
CA VAL A 965 31.15 13.22 3.13
C VAL A 965 30.47 14.59 3.00
N ASP A 966 29.90 15.07 4.10
CA ASP A 966 29.22 16.36 4.18
C ASP A 966 30.14 17.56 3.97
N ASN A 967 31.38 17.50 4.48
CA ASN A 967 32.36 18.57 4.35
C ASN A 967 33.80 18.03 4.45
N PRO A 968 34.49 17.78 3.32
CA PRO A 968 35.83 17.16 3.29
C PRO A 968 36.90 18.02 3.98
N ASN A 969 36.67 19.33 4.14
CA ASN A 969 37.64 20.24 4.75
C ASN A 969 37.74 20.10 6.28
N ASN A 970 36.87 19.31 6.93
CA ASN A 970 36.82 19.18 8.38
C ASN A 970 37.59 17.94 8.88
N ALA A 971 38.88 17.85 8.57
CA ALA A 971 39.73 16.68 8.82
C ALA A 971 39.69 16.16 10.27
N SER A 972 39.47 17.02 11.27
CA SER A 972 39.34 16.61 12.68
C SER A 972 38.13 15.72 12.97
N LEU A 973 37.05 15.80 12.18
CA LEU A 973 35.88 14.94 12.35
C LEU A 973 36.15 13.49 11.94
N TYR A 974 37.03 13.29 10.96
CA TYR A 974 37.24 12.00 10.31
C TYR A 974 38.44 11.22 10.86
N GLN A 975 39.22 11.78 11.80
CA GLN A 975 40.44 11.13 12.34
C GLN A 975 40.18 9.77 13.00
N ASN A 976 38.95 9.54 13.49
CA ASN A 976 38.57 8.30 14.15
C ASN A 976 37.93 7.28 13.20
N TRP A 977 37.69 7.65 11.93
CA TRP A 977 37.13 6.74 10.92
C TRP A 977 38.18 5.70 10.53
N GLN A 978 37.77 4.43 10.49
CA GLN A 978 38.64 3.33 10.06
C GLN A 978 38.43 3.11 8.56
N LEU A 979 39.37 3.58 7.75
CA LEU A 979 39.36 3.47 6.29
C LEU A 979 40.57 2.68 5.81
N ASP A 980 40.49 2.13 4.60
CA ASP A 980 41.67 1.58 3.94
C ASP A 980 42.64 2.71 3.53
N SER A 981 43.94 2.42 3.49
CA SER A 981 44.97 3.45 3.32
C SER A 981 44.91 4.20 1.98
N GLN A 982 44.28 3.61 0.96
CA GLN A 982 44.08 4.17 -0.37
C GLN A 982 42.81 5.03 -0.49
N THR A 983 41.95 5.02 0.52
CA THR A 983 40.64 5.68 0.48
C THR A 983 40.77 7.18 0.74
N SER A 984 40.29 8.00 -0.20
CA SER A 984 40.15 9.45 -0.01
C SER A 984 38.81 9.81 0.64
N ILE A 985 38.75 11.00 1.24
CA ILE A 985 37.53 11.61 1.77
C ILE A 985 37.26 12.86 0.94
N ASP A 986 36.09 12.96 0.32
CA ASP A 986 35.73 14.05 -0.59
C ASP A 986 34.24 14.40 -0.47
N ASP A 987 33.78 15.60 -0.86
CA ASP A 987 32.35 15.87 -1.04
C ASP A 987 31.85 15.45 -2.44
N ASN A 988 32.77 15.10 -3.34
CA ASN A 988 32.50 14.59 -4.67
C ASN A 988 33.48 13.47 -5.08
N CYS A 989 33.07 12.22 -4.90
CA CYS A 989 33.83 11.05 -5.33
C CYS A 989 33.74 10.86 -6.85
N SER A 990 34.59 11.54 -7.62
CA SER A 990 34.76 11.24 -9.05
C SER A 990 35.55 9.95 -9.22
N PRO A 991 35.13 9.01 -10.09
CA PRO A 991 35.76 7.70 -10.19
C PRO A 991 37.22 7.79 -10.66
N TYR A 992 38.13 7.27 -9.85
CA TYR A 992 39.54 7.06 -10.20
C TYR A 992 39.66 5.83 -11.11
N ILE A 993 40.36 5.94 -12.25
CA ILE A 993 40.74 4.78 -13.08
C ILE A 993 42.16 4.36 -12.68
N GLU A 994 42.29 3.18 -12.07
CA GLU A 994 43.58 2.53 -11.87
C GLU A 994 44.05 1.91 -13.20
N MET A 995 45.13 2.45 -13.78
CA MET A 995 45.86 1.77 -14.86
C MET A 995 46.82 0.73 -14.24
N GLN A 996 46.44 -0.55 -14.24
CA GLN A 996 47.39 -1.62 -13.90
C GLN A 996 48.53 -1.66 -14.92
N GLY A 997 49.76 -1.65 -14.40
CA GLY A 997 50.97 -1.41 -15.15
C GLY A 997 51.27 -2.44 -16.23
N ASP A 998 51.56 -1.93 -17.42
CA ASP A 998 52.51 -2.54 -18.34
C ASP A 998 53.76 -1.64 -18.38
N GLN A 999 54.94 -2.23 -18.46
CA GLN A 999 56.24 -1.61 -18.12
C GLN A 999 56.76 -0.54 -19.11
N ASP A 1000 55.89 0.14 -19.89
CA ASP A 1000 56.28 0.92 -21.07
C ASP A 1000 55.82 2.40 -21.09
N ILE A 1001 55.56 3.02 -19.92
CA ILE A 1001 55.06 4.42 -19.82
C ILE A 1001 56.20 5.46 -19.71
N CYS A 1002 57.41 5.17 -20.21
CA CYS A 1002 58.46 6.20 -20.33
C CYS A 1002 58.48 6.96 -21.67
N ASP A 1003 57.63 6.62 -22.65
CA ASP A 1003 57.75 7.16 -24.02
C ASP A 1003 56.44 7.70 -24.66
N LYS A 1004 55.41 8.07 -23.88
CA LYS A 1004 54.21 8.71 -24.45
C LYS A 1004 54.03 10.16 -24.00
N THR A 1005 54.37 11.07 -24.91
CA THR A 1005 54.03 12.48 -24.89
C THR A 1005 52.55 12.69 -25.21
N CYS A 1006 51.82 13.29 -24.25
CA CYS A 1006 50.49 13.92 -24.31
C CYS A 1006 49.45 13.30 -23.36
N ILE A 1007 49.17 14.00 -22.25
CA ILE A 1007 48.05 13.78 -21.32
C ILE A 1007 47.21 15.06 -21.35
N ASN A 1008 45.90 14.94 -21.54
CA ASN A 1008 44.94 16.05 -21.46
C ASN A 1008 44.44 16.16 -20.00
N LEU A 1009 44.59 17.33 -19.36
CA LEU A 1009 44.43 17.55 -17.92
C LEU A 1009 43.23 18.46 -17.59
N ASN A 1010 42.06 18.22 -18.19
CA ASN A 1010 40.89 19.06 -17.90
C ASN A 1010 40.03 18.58 -16.73
N ASP A 1011 40.28 17.40 -16.12
CA ASP A 1011 39.49 16.91 -14.97
C ASP A 1011 40.31 16.19 -13.88
N TYR A 1012 41.63 16.44 -13.75
CA TYR A 1012 42.47 15.73 -12.76
C TYR A 1012 43.45 16.65 -12.01
N ILE A 1013 43.57 16.44 -10.69
CA ILE A 1013 44.67 16.94 -9.85
C ILE A 1013 45.67 15.79 -9.65
N VAL A 1014 46.92 15.99 -10.09
CA VAL A 1014 48.02 15.03 -9.95
C VAL A 1014 48.81 15.33 -8.68
N TYR A 1015 49.00 14.34 -7.80
CA TYR A 1015 50.04 14.34 -6.77
C TYR A 1015 51.04 13.21 -7.03
N GLN A 1016 52.32 13.54 -6.94
CA GLN A 1016 53.44 12.66 -7.25
C GLN A 1016 54.05 12.14 -5.95
N GLU A 1017 53.94 10.84 -5.66
CA GLU A 1017 54.97 10.14 -4.90
C GLU A 1017 55.79 9.26 -5.85
N SER A 1018 56.93 9.83 -6.24
CA SER A 1018 58.19 9.15 -6.57
C SER A 1018 58.14 7.86 -7.41
N PHE A 1019 58.36 7.96 -8.72
CA PHE A 1019 59.38 7.18 -9.45
C PHE A 1019 59.50 7.67 -10.91
N CYS A 1020 60.23 8.78 -11.11
CA CYS A 1020 61.00 9.04 -12.33
C CYS A 1020 62.06 10.11 -11.99
N PRO A 1021 63.38 9.81 -12.02
CA PRO A 1021 64.41 10.79 -11.74
C PRO A 1021 64.61 11.69 -12.97
N THR A 1022 64.75 13.00 -12.74
CA THR A 1022 65.07 14.09 -13.70
C THR A 1022 63.91 14.74 -14.46
N ALA A 1023 63.06 15.49 -13.77
CA ALA A 1023 62.52 16.76 -14.27
C ALA A 1023 62.25 17.70 -13.08
N SER A 1024 62.93 18.83 -13.02
CA SER A 1024 62.80 19.83 -11.95
C SER A 1024 62.12 21.08 -12.49
N ILE A 1025 60.96 21.44 -11.93
CA ILE A 1025 60.24 22.69 -12.25
C ILE A 1025 60.71 23.78 -11.27
N THR A 1026 61.17 24.92 -11.79
CA THR A 1026 61.65 26.07 -10.99
C THR A 1026 60.83 27.31 -11.33
N PHE A 1027 60.28 28.00 -10.32
CA PHE A 1027 59.50 29.24 -10.49
C PHE A 1027 60.43 30.47 -10.46
N TYR A 1028 60.24 31.43 -11.38
CA TYR A 1028 60.95 32.71 -11.39
C TYR A 1028 60.01 33.88 -11.12
N ASP A 1029 60.38 34.76 -10.18
CA ASP A 1029 59.75 36.06 -9.97
C ASP A 1029 60.34 37.08 -10.95
N ILE A 1030 59.51 37.66 -11.82
CA ILE A 1030 59.91 38.57 -12.91
C ILE A 1030 60.12 40.02 -12.41
N SER A 1031 59.92 40.28 -11.12
CA SER A 1031 60.08 41.63 -10.55
C SER A 1031 61.46 41.93 -9.96
N ASN A 1032 62.35 40.93 -9.74
CA ASN A 1032 63.72 41.16 -9.27
C ASN A 1032 64.73 40.01 -9.59
N PRO A 1033 65.62 40.16 -10.59
CA PRO A 1033 66.41 39.06 -11.15
C PRO A 1033 67.74 38.73 -10.42
N GLN A 1034 67.89 38.94 -9.10
CA GLN A 1034 69.20 38.76 -8.42
C GLN A 1034 69.22 37.96 -7.11
N ASN A 1035 68.17 37.22 -6.70
CA ASN A 1035 68.32 36.23 -5.62
C ASN A 1035 67.15 35.23 -5.56
N PRO A 1036 67.37 33.91 -5.74
CA PRO A 1036 66.32 32.91 -5.60
C PRO A 1036 66.35 32.33 -4.17
N THR A 1037 65.46 32.77 -3.29
CA THR A 1037 65.03 31.92 -2.16
C THR A 1037 63.68 32.40 -1.66
N LEU A 1038 62.62 31.62 -1.91
CA LEU A 1038 61.42 31.70 -1.09
C LEU A 1038 60.80 30.31 -0.91
N VAL A 1039 60.87 29.84 0.33
CA VAL A 1039 60.07 28.75 0.88
C VAL A 1039 58.74 29.35 1.29
N ILE A 1040 57.60 28.74 0.93
CA ILE A 1040 56.30 29.12 1.50
C ILE A 1040 55.64 27.94 2.19
N ASN A 1041 55.47 28.14 3.49
CA ASN A 1041 54.65 27.46 4.49
C ASN A 1041 53.16 27.87 4.31
N PRO A 1042 52.15 27.13 4.78
CA PRO A 1042 50.76 27.36 4.44
C PRO A 1042 50.11 28.44 5.32
N GLU A 1043 50.60 29.68 5.29
CA GLU A 1043 49.87 30.87 5.77
C GLU A 1043 50.34 32.10 4.97
N PHE A 1044 49.69 32.43 3.85
CA PHE A 1044 49.81 33.76 3.24
C PHE A 1044 48.54 34.15 2.46
N GLN A 1045 48.06 35.36 2.73
CA GLN A 1045 46.91 36.01 2.08
C GLN A 1045 47.40 36.81 0.86
N ILE A 1046 46.78 36.61 -0.31
CA ILE A 1046 47.01 37.46 -1.49
C ILE A 1046 46.07 38.66 -1.41
N THR A 1047 46.60 39.81 -1.02
CA THR A 1047 45.92 41.09 -1.16
C THR A 1047 46.49 41.82 -2.39
N GLN A 1048 45.67 41.88 -3.45
CA GLN A 1048 45.85 42.54 -4.75
C GLN A 1048 46.28 41.63 -5.93
N SER A 1049 45.64 41.93 -7.07
CA SER A 1049 45.71 41.23 -8.36
C SER A 1049 47.13 41.19 -8.92
N SER A 1050 47.65 39.98 -9.17
CA SER A 1050 48.88 39.77 -9.92
C SER A 1050 48.64 38.70 -10.99
N THR A 1051 49.12 38.96 -12.21
CA THR A 1051 49.12 38.03 -13.34
C THR A 1051 50.33 37.11 -13.26
N PHE A 1052 50.15 35.80 -13.42
CA PHE A 1052 51.26 34.83 -13.51
C PHE A 1052 51.37 34.32 -14.94
N GLN A 1053 52.60 34.22 -15.45
CA GLN A 1053 52.91 33.59 -16.74
C GLN A 1053 53.53 32.22 -16.46
N VAL A 1054 52.95 31.15 -17.02
CA VAL A 1054 53.59 29.83 -17.08
C VAL A 1054 54.26 29.72 -18.45
N VAL A 1055 55.58 29.66 -18.46
CA VAL A 1055 56.36 29.32 -19.66
C VAL A 1055 56.94 27.93 -19.44
N LEU A 1056 56.57 26.98 -20.30
CA LEU A 1056 57.26 25.70 -20.39
C LEU A 1056 58.55 25.94 -21.19
N ASP A 1057 59.70 25.89 -20.52
CA ASP A 1057 61.01 25.96 -21.18
C ASP A 1057 61.33 24.59 -21.76
N ASP A 1058 61.28 24.51 -23.09
CA ASP A 1058 61.60 23.32 -23.86
C ASP A 1058 63.06 23.40 -24.28
N SER A 1059 63.94 22.73 -23.53
CA SER A 1059 65.35 22.59 -23.93
C SER A 1059 65.56 21.34 -24.78
N CYS A 1060 64.96 21.30 -25.97
CA CYS A 1060 65.54 20.65 -27.14
C CYS A 1060 64.94 21.14 -28.50
N ASN A 1061 65.43 22.30 -28.93
CA ASN A 1061 65.68 22.77 -30.31
C ASN A 1061 64.55 22.93 -31.36
N ASN A 1062 64.42 24.21 -31.73
CA ASN A 1062 64.21 24.80 -33.06
C ASN A 1062 62.79 24.87 -33.63
N GLY A 1063 62.00 25.78 -33.05
CA GLY A 1063 61.60 26.98 -33.77
C GLY A 1063 60.21 27.01 -34.42
N GLN A 1064 59.21 27.48 -33.68
CA GLN A 1064 58.38 28.66 -33.96
C GLN A 1064 57.17 28.65 -33.01
N LEU A 1065 57.00 29.75 -32.28
CA LEU A 1065 55.88 30.01 -31.36
C LEU A 1065 54.58 30.28 -32.13
N ALA A 1066 53.48 29.66 -31.70
CA ALA A 1066 52.13 30.20 -31.80
C ALA A 1066 51.55 30.25 -30.37
N SER A 1067 51.13 31.42 -29.94
CA SER A 1067 50.68 31.74 -28.58
C SER A 1067 49.16 31.81 -28.54
N ASP A 1068 48.52 31.09 -27.61
CA ASP A 1068 47.16 31.42 -27.15
C ASP A 1068 47.22 31.80 -25.66
N GLU A 1069 46.76 33.02 -25.36
CA GLU A 1069 46.68 33.60 -24.02
C GLU A 1069 45.44 33.07 -23.27
N ILE A 1070 45.62 32.50 -22.07
CA ILE A 1070 44.51 32.27 -21.13
C ILE A 1070 44.49 33.44 -20.13
N THR A 1071 43.43 34.24 -20.15
CA THR A 1071 43.21 35.35 -19.20
C THR A 1071 42.21 34.92 -18.12
N LEU A 1072 42.62 34.94 -16.85
CA LEU A 1072 41.72 34.74 -15.70
C LEU A 1072 41.34 36.10 -15.11
N THR A 1073 40.03 36.38 -15.03
CA THR A 1073 39.50 37.61 -14.39
C THR A 1073 38.87 37.25 -13.05
N VAL A 1074 39.36 37.85 -11.95
CA VAL A 1074 38.78 37.71 -10.61
C VAL A 1074 37.93 38.94 -10.29
N ILE A 1075 36.64 38.74 -10.03
CA ILE A 1075 35.73 39.80 -9.57
C ILE A 1075 35.54 39.66 -8.05
N ASN A 1076 36.04 40.64 -7.28
CA ASN A 1076 35.72 40.79 -5.85
C ASN A 1076 34.58 41.80 -5.68
N THR A 1077 33.56 41.46 -4.88
CA THR A 1077 32.62 42.42 -4.27
C THR A 1077 33.00 42.68 -2.80
N PRO A 1078 32.94 43.93 -2.28
CA PRO A 1078 33.44 44.26 -0.94
C PRO A 1078 32.36 44.36 0.14
N GLN A 1079 32.74 43.87 1.34
CA GLN A 1079 32.44 44.38 2.71
C GLN A 1079 30.99 44.43 3.24
N CYS A 1080 30.76 43.78 4.38
CA CYS A 1080 29.99 44.33 5.51
C CYS A 1080 30.48 43.75 6.86
N ILE A 1081 30.80 44.64 7.80
CA ILE A 1081 31.28 44.40 9.17
C ILE A 1081 30.16 44.83 10.16
N ASN A 1082 30.00 44.06 11.26
CA ASN A 1082 29.32 44.31 12.56
C ASN A 1082 27.79 44.02 12.78
N ASN A 1083 27.54 42.89 13.49
CA ASN A 1083 26.54 42.59 14.58
C ASN A 1083 24.99 42.52 14.29
N PRO A 1084 24.19 41.76 15.09
CA PRO A 1084 23.48 40.49 14.77
C PRO A 1084 21.93 40.62 14.66
N PRO A 1085 21.09 39.56 14.55
CA PRO A 1085 21.17 38.24 13.91
C PRO A 1085 20.04 38.01 12.87
N VAL A 1086 20.34 37.74 11.60
CA VAL A 1086 19.39 37.16 10.62
C VAL A 1086 20.19 36.28 9.65
N PRO A 1087 19.77 35.04 9.31
CA PRO A 1087 20.52 34.21 8.39
C PRO A 1087 20.35 34.73 6.96
N CYS A 1088 21.45 35.17 6.34
CA CYS A 1088 21.52 35.35 4.89
C CYS A 1088 21.82 34.00 4.25
N SER A 1089 20.79 33.39 3.66
CA SER A 1089 20.92 32.33 2.67
C SER A 1089 21.53 32.90 1.39
N GLY A 1090 22.72 32.42 1.02
CA GLY A 1090 23.33 32.68 -0.28
C GLY A 1090 23.74 31.36 -0.90
N ASN A 1091 22.80 30.68 -1.56
CA ASN A 1091 23.12 29.54 -2.41
C ASN A 1091 23.93 30.06 -3.61
N ALA A 1092 25.04 29.39 -3.91
CA ALA A 1092 25.52 29.33 -5.28
C ALA A 1092 24.44 28.62 -6.10
N THR A 1093 23.70 29.38 -6.88
CA THR A 1093 22.79 28.86 -7.90
C THR A 1093 23.62 28.28 -9.04
N ALA A 1094 23.73 26.95 -9.08
CA ALA A 1094 23.66 26.28 -10.38
C ALA A 1094 22.27 26.58 -10.93
N SER A 1095 22.18 26.99 -12.20
CA SER A 1095 20.91 27.33 -12.84
C SER A 1095 20.07 26.05 -13.01
N PHE A 1096 19.08 25.85 -12.15
CA PHE A 1096 18.13 24.72 -12.21
C PHE A 1096 17.08 24.85 -13.32
N SER A 1097 17.08 25.96 -14.09
CA SER A 1097 16.08 26.15 -15.15
C SER A 1097 16.20 25.11 -16.27
N GLN A 1098 17.40 24.57 -16.53
CA GLN A 1098 17.61 23.52 -17.53
C GLN A 1098 17.09 22.17 -17.03
N ASP A 1099 17.30 21.82 -15.75
CA ASP A 1099 16.80 20.58 -15.16
C ASP A 1099 15.26 20.53 -15.07
N LEU A 1100 14.59 21.65 -14.77
CA LEU A 1100 13.13 21.66 -14.69
C LEU A 1100 12.47 21.45 -16.06
N GLU A 1101 13.09 21.96 -17.13
CA GLU A 1101 12.60 21.81 -18.50
C GLU A 1101 12.88 20.42 -19.07
N GLU A 1102 13.98 19.78 -18.67
CA GLU A 1102 14.39 18.43 -19.09
C GLU A 1102 13.65 17.29 -18.37
N HIS A 1103 13.14 17.54 -17.16
CA HIS A 1103 12.47 16.53 -16.33
C HIS A 1103 10.96 16.78 -16.15
N THR A 1104 10.41 17.81 -16.81
CA THR A 1104 8.97 18.08 -16.79
C THR A 1104 8.40 17.97 -18.21
N PHE A 1105 7.67 16.90 -18.46
CA PHE A 1105 7.18 16.54 -19.79
C PHE A 1105 5.73 16.98 -19.96
N LEU A 1106 5.48 17.78 -21.00
CA LEU A 1106 4.14 18.14 -21.45
C LEU A 1106 3.81 17.31 -22.68
N TYR A 1107 3.06 16.22 -22.52
CA TYR A 1107 2.67 15.38 -23.64
C TYR A 1107 1.50 16.02 -24.40
N PRO A 1108 1.64 16.28 -25.72
CA PRO A 1108 0.52 16.73 -26.52
C PRO A 1108 -0.17 15.55 -27.22
N ASN A 1109 -1.50 15.61 -27.37
CA ASN A 1109 -2.08 15.43 -28.70
C ASN A 1109 -3.31 16.35 -28.89
N PRO A 1110 -3.39 17.15 -29.98
CA PRO A 1110 -4.22 18.34 -30.09
C PRO A 1110 -5.64 18.11 -30.63
N ASN A 1111 -6.51 19.09 -30.35
CA ASN A 1111 -7.88 19.38 -30.86
C ASN A 1111 -9.02 19.33 -29.82
N ASN A 1112 -8.89 18.63 -28.69
CA ASN A 1112 -9.97 18.53 -27.69
C ASN A 1112 -9.73 19.31 -26.38
N GLY A 1113 -8.54 19.92 -26.20
CA GLY A 1113 -8.21 20.74 -25.03
C GLY A 1113 -7.71 19.98 -23.80
N LYS A 1114 -7.32 18.70 -23.91
CA LYS A 1114 -6.74 17.90 -22.80
C LYS A 1114 -5.25 17.63 -23.03
N PHE A 1115 -4.44 17.62 -21.98
CA PHE A 1115 -3.01 17.27 -22.03
C PHE A 1115 -2.51 16.74 -20.68
N THR A 1116 -1.37 16.05 -20.69
CA THR A 1116 -0.76 15.45 -19.49
C THR A 1116 0.54 16.16 -19.16
N LEU A 1117 0.72 16.45 -17.88
CA LEU A 1117 1.94 17.01 -17.31
C LEU A 1117 2.58 15.96 -16.40
N GLU A 1118 3.78 15.50 -16.74
CA GLU A 1118 4.58 14.55 -15.97
C GLU A 1118 5.83 15.24 -15.42
N SER A 1119 6.27 14.87 -14.22
CA SER A 1119 7.55 15.30 -13.66
C SER A 1119 8.34 14.09 -13.20
N THR A 1120 9.57 13.94 -13.69
CA THR A 1120 10.52 12.91 -13.25
C THR A 1120 11.48 13.42 -12.19
N LEU A 1121 11.21 14.60 -11.61
CA LEU A 1121 12.00 15.19 -10.55
C LEU A 1121 11.75 14.48 -9.22
N ASP A 1122 12.85 14.24 -8.49
CA ASP A 1122 12.82 13.53 -7.20
C ASP A 1122 12.17 14.34 -6.07
N PHE A 1123 12.03 15.66 -6.27
CA PHE A 1123 11.31 16.57 -5.38
C PHE A 1123 9.99 17.00 -6.04
N GLY A 1124 8.91 17.04 -5.27
CA GLY A 1124 7.60 17.41 -5.81
C GLY A 1124 7.57 18.86 -6.32
N VAL A 1125 6.88 19.11 -7.43
CA VAL A 1125 6.75 20.43 -8.06
C VAL A 1125 5.29 20.90 -8.05
N ASP A 1126 5.07 22.19 -7.87
CA ASP A 1126 3.74 22.79 -7.97
C ASP A 1126 3.49 23.22 -9.42
N TYR A 1127 2.25 23.17 -9.90
CA TYR A 1127 1.87 23.73 -11.20
C TYR A 1127 0.66 24.64 -11.08
N ARG A 1128 0.57 25.64 -11.96
CA ARG A 1128 -0.52 26.62 -12.02
C ARG A 1128 -0.83 26.97 -13.47
N ILE A 1129 -2.10 27.02 -13.84
CA ILE A 1129 -2.55 27.46 -15.17
C ILE A 1129 -3.38 28.73 -15.04
N GLN A 1130 -3.06 29.72 -15.87
CA GLN A 1130 -3.76 31.00 -15.92
C GLN A 1130 -4.26 31.33 -17.33
N ASN A 1131 -5.37 32.06 -17.43
CA ASN A 1131 -5.78 32.67 -18.71
C ASN A 1131 -4.98 33.96 -18.98
N GLN A 1132 -5.18 34.56 -20.16
CA GLN A 1132 -4.52 35.83 -20.55
C GLN A 1132 -4.80 37.04 -19.64
N PHE A 1133 -5.78 36.96 -18.74
CA PHE A 1133 -6.12 38.00 -17.77
C PHE A 1133 -5.53 37.70 -16.37
N GLY A 1134 -4.72 36.65 -16.23
CA GLY A 1134 -4.09 36.24 -14.96
C GLY A 1134 -5.01 35.45 -14.02
N THR A 1135 -6.26 35.16 -14.41
CA THR A 1135 -7.17 34.34 -13.60
C THR A 1135 -6.67 32.90 -13.58
N ILE A 1136 -6.49 32.33 -12.38
CA ILE A 1136 -6.10 30.93 -12.19
C ILE A 1136 -7.26 30.02 -12.62
N ILE A 1137 -6.95 29.08 -13.51
CA ILE A 1137 -7.88 28.12 -14.09
C ILE A 1137 -7.74 26.74 -13.42
N SER A 1138 -6.53 26.38 -12.99
CA SER A 1138 -6.19 25.13 -12.29
C SER A 1138 -4.82 25.28 -11.62
N GLU A 1139 -4.61 24.66 -10.46
CA GLU A 1139 -3.28 24.50 -9.82
C GLU A 1139 -3.22 23.19 -9.02
N GLY A 1140 -2.03 22.65 -8.79
CA GLY A 1140 -1.82 21.37 -8.11
C GLY A 1140 -0.36 21.06 -7.83
N LYS A 1141 -0.08 19.88 -7.25
CA LYS A 1141 1.29 19.39 -6.95
C LYS A 1141 1.56 18.06 -7.65
N LEU A 1142 2.78 17.84 -8.11
CA LEU A 1142 3.27 16.65 -8.81
C LEU A 1142 4.42 16.01 -8.03
N LYS A 1143 4.39 14.70 -7.75
CA LYS A 1143 5.51 13.93 -7.16
C LYS A 1143 6.13 12.99 -8.21
N LYS A 1144 7.30 12.40 -7.91
CA LYS A 1144 8.19 11.55 -8.75
C LYS A 1144 7.52 10.46 -9.63
N ILE A 1145 6.25 10.14 -9.40
CA ILE A 1145 5.50 9.06 -10.11
C ILE A 1145 4.08 9.50 -10.49
N ASP A 1146 3.73 10.78 -10.29
CA ASP A 1146 2.39 11.31 -10.54
C ASP A 1146 2.30 12.01 -11.89
N ASN A 1147 1.21 11.73 -12.61
CA ASN A 1147 0.84 12.46 -13.82
C ASN A 1147 -0.32 13.40 -13.50
N ALA A 1148 -0.19 14.69 -13.82
CA ALA A 1148 -1.29 15.64 -13.74
C ALA A 1148 -2.04 15.69 -15.08
N PHE A 1149 -3.30 15.25 -15.06
CA PHE A 1149 -4.20 15.34 -16.21
C PHE A 1149 -4.93 16.68 -16.21
N ILE A 1150 -4.71 17.47 -17.25
CA ILE A 1150 -5.24 18.84 -17.33
C ILE A 1150 -6.26 18.92 -18.47
N ASP A 1151 -7.49 19.28 -18.12
CA ASP A 1151 -8.62 19.43 -19.05
C ASP A 1151 -9.07 20.89 -19.20
N LEU A 1152 -8.76 21.49 -20.35
CA LEU A 1152 -9.23 22.81 -20.74
C LEU A 1152 -10.43 22.76 -21.68
N SER A 1153 -11.02 21.59 -21.97
CA SER A 1153 -12.07 21.39 -22.99
C SER A 1153 -13.31 22.27 -22.78
N SER A 1154 -13.72 22.52 -21.53
CA SER A 1154 -14.85 23.39 -21.16
C SER A 1154 -14.56 24.89 -21.20
N LYS A 1155 -13.28 25.29 -21.36
CA LYS A 1155 -12.85 26.70 -21.33
C LYS A 1155 -12.88 27.31 -22.74
N ARG A 1156 -13.03 28.64 -22.89
CA ARG A 1156 -13.10 29.28 -24.22
C ARG A 1156 -11.79 29.12 -25.00
N ALA A 1157 -11.87 29.10 -26.33
CA ALA A 1157 -10.70 29.21 -27.19
C ALA A 1157 -9.91 30.49 -26.84
N GLY A 1158 -8.58 30.39 -26.78
CA GLY A 1158 -7.74 31.44 -26.25
C GLY A 1158 -6.36 30.96 -25.78
N VAL A 1159 -5.60 31.90 -25.22
CA VAL A 1159 -4.24 31.64 -24.71
C VAL A 1159 -4.29 31.39 -23.20
N TYR A 1160 -3.60 30.32 -22.79
CA TYR A 1160 -3.37 29.94 -21.40
C TYR A 1160 -1.86 29.87 -21.14
N PHE A 1161 -1.46 30.02 -19.88
CA PHE A 1161 -0.08 29.94 -19.42
C PHE A 1161 0.00 28.89 -18.31
N LEU A 1162 0.83 27.88 -18.49
CA LEU A 1162 1.20 26.90 -17.47
C LEU A 1162 2.49 27.36 -16.82
N THR A 1163 2.46 27.59 -15.52
CA THR A 1163 3.61 27.88 -14.67
C THR A 1163 3.90 26.67 -13.81
N ILE A 1164 5.14 26.21 -13.81
CA ILE A 1164 5.61 25.12 -12.94
C ILE A 1164 6.59 25.74 -11.95
N ILE A 1165 6.40 25.44 -10.67
CA ILE A 1165 7.06 26.10 -9.55
C ILE A 1165 7.78 25.02 -8.75
N ALA A 1166 9.10 25.09 -8.73
CA ALA A 1166 9.92 24.20 -7.92
C ALA A 1166 9.88 24.61 -6.43
N PRO A 1167 10.25 23.71 -5.49
CA PRO A 1167 10.29 24.03 -4.05
C PRO A 1167 11.15 25.25 -3.68
N ASN A 1168 12.18 25.55 -4.49
CA ASN A 1168 13.04 26.72 -4.34
C ASN A 1168 12.47 28.02 -4.94
N GLN A 1169 11.21 28.01 -5.41
CA GLN A 1169 10.48 29.11 -6.06
C GLN A 1169 10.95 29.48 -7.48
N GLU A 1170 11.82 28.69 -8.12
CA GLU A 1170 12.08 28.85 -9.55
C GLU A 1170 10.86 28.48 -10.39
N GLN A 1171 10.65 29.21 -11.49
CA GLN A 1171 9.45 29.07 -12.32
C GLN A 1171 9.78 28.93 -13.80
N ILE A 1172 9.15 27.97 -14.47
CA ILE A 1172 9.09 27.88 -15.93
C ILE A 1172 7.66 28.12 -16.39
N VAL A 1173 7.50 28.92 -17.45
CA VAL A 1173 6.18 29.28 -18.01
C VAL A 1173 6.07 28.78 -19.45
N LYS A 1174 5.09 27.93 -19.72
CA LYS A 1174 4.77 27.40 -21.04
C LYS A 1174 3.45 27.99 -21.54
N LYS A 1175 3.46 28.49 -22.80
CA LYS A 1175 2.27 29.02 -23.46
C LYS A 1175 1.46 27.88 -24.09
N ILE A 1176 0.17 27.82 -23.78
CA ILE A 1176 -0.77 26.85 -24.32
C ILE A 1176 -1.79 27.60 -25.18
N ILE A 1177 -1.94 27.19 -26.44
CA ILE A 1177 -2.90 27.79 -27.38
C ILE A 1177 -4.05 26.82 -27.59
N LYS A 1178 -5.22 27.13 -27.04
CA LYS A 1178 -6.46 26.40 -27.33
C LYS A 1178 -7.14 27.04 -28.53
N ARG A 1179 -7.14 26.35 -29.66
CA ARG A 1179 -7.78 26.79 -30.92
C ARG A 1179 -9.30 26.69 -30.86
#